data_AF-A0A956LPD3-F1
#
_entry.id   AF-A0A956LPD3-F1
#
_cell.length_a   1.000
_cell.length_b   1.000
_cell.length_c   1.000
_cell.angle_alpha   90.00
_cell.angle_beta   90.00
_cell.angle_gamma   90.00
#
_symmetry.space_group_name_H-M   'P 1'
#
loop_
_entity.id
_entity.type
_entity.pdbx_description
1 polymer ?
#
loop_
_entity_poly.entity_id
_entity_poly.type
_entity_poly.pdbx_seq_one_letter_code
_entity_poly.pdbx_strand_id
1 'polypeptide(L)'
;MPHPTRTTARIRPWTRRGLQLGLLGGLGLAFLGGPETPDAAEPPDCQGEGECTFKKPVFMLIVDYSTSMNNPFGDPMDNVTRWEAATNSVKGLMNADNGFVSQTMLVGLMRFGHDPDPNNDGTTIPGDSSGIVDGQALDLLWWDEGNENTYVECNGDAVIDAVNATPAPMDGALVGIGTWTGGAIERSRQVMEQSLALHPADAPSLDNRRYIQLVMTDGEWTNPEGQGQSPAHNPANTAAAMFDDGVGTPGDETLVPTYVVYFGELGGSGETAADELAAAGGTVEALTADDQMSLFEAVVDVVQQIKDELIVPDCIGGLPRVMVLLDASSSMLNVAGGTMPAPKGESGWDQARFALAGDQSLFNHELLDENMMPIGQRVEDFAHLGLAVFGHNSPAPGEQRVLINYGPCMQDNFYWALSPEVSDPACPDIDYSPLLDEPAYPMAALIPEDLCDTPWGGSPINWQHPASVGGQPDPLADPDGPGFDLDTQSHMPRCDNPGGDTSICSGSGTYTHLGLELIKQNQAAYHAQALQDGEADESTRYLNILITDGKYDGYSTDAQVKAELEEMAAAGIETFVIGLGDGVNMAQLDAMAVWGGTGQAYDADNQAELEIALGSIVESIELDPCCAFNDCSENPEPGGFEEDEVFEWCLEDLDCGPDEVCSKGPDDAWGECVPVCGCSVDSDCGDLELCVDCECVPAPCVADSDCDQGAQPPEICVDNQCVPGPCDSDAQCPGALACVNGECEVPACPAVPCPDGETCVDGDCVLPSCPDVPCGVDEECQAGVCVPVDDSTGTSTSDGEPETTTTGDEPTTEGPEETGTDTGADTTGVEPGCDCAATPGQGPGTLGALLG
;
A
#
# COMPACT_ATOMS: atom_id res chain seq x y z
N MET A 1 -2.07 -38.13 25.84
CA MET A 1 -1.16 -37.11 25.28
C MET A 1 -1.98 -35.84 25.26
N PRO A 2 -1.62 -34.79 26.01
CA PRO A 2 -2.40 -33.57 26.00
C PRO A 2 -2.02 -32.74 24.75
N HIS A 3 -3.04 -32.26 24.03
CA HIS A 3 -2.93 -31.34 22.91
C HIS A 3 -2.53 -29.93 23.41
N PRO A 4 -1.81 -29.13 22.62
CA PRO A 4 -1.60 -27.72 22.93
C PRO A 4 -2.89 -26.93 22.64
N THR A 5 -3.32 -26.14 23.62
CA THR A 5 -4.32 -25.07 23.48
C THR A 5 -3.72 -23.92 22.68
N ARG A 6 -4.29 -23.61 21.50
CA ARG A 6 -3.99 -22.39 20.76
C ARG A 6 -4.91 -21.26 21.22
N THR A 7 -4.30 -20.11 21.47
CA THR A 7 -4.92 -18.86 21.91
C THR A 7 -5.71 -18.26 20.75
N THR A 8 -7.01 -18.04 20.95
CA THR A 8 -7.91 -17.31 20.06
C THR A 8 -7.61 -15.82 20.10
N ALA A 9 -7.23 -15.21 18.97
CA ALA A 9 -7.27 -13.76 18.81
C ALA A 9 -8.74 -13.30 18.85
N ARG A 10 -9.07 -12.32 19.71
CA ARG A 10 -10.41 -11.73 19.81
C ARG A 10 -10.41 -10.40 19.09
N ILE A 11 -11.09 -10.32 17.94
CA ILE A 11 -11.41 -9.06 17.28
C ILE A 11 -12.53 -8.38 18.11
N ARG A 12 -12.36 -7.10 18.47
CA ARG A 12 -13.30 -6.35 19.34
C ARG A 12 -14.46 -5.75 18.53
N PRO A 13 -15.68 -5.62 19.11
CA PRO A 13 -16.88 -5.13 18.43
C PRO A 13 -16.89 -3.60 18.30
N TRP A 14 -17.07 -3.10 17.08
CA TRP A 14 -17.20 -1.67 16.81
C TRP A 14 -18.64 -1.20 17.09
N THR A 15 -18.82 -0.44 18.18
CA THR A 15 -20.05 0.33 18.42
C THR A 15 -19.73 1.79 18.66
N ARG A 16 -19.92 2.63 17.62
CA ARG A 16 -20.69 3.89 17.67
C ARG A 16 -20.73 4.58 16.30
N ARG A 17 -21.91 4.51 15.68
CA ARG A 17 -22.31 5.32 14.52
C ARG A 17 -22.22 6.82 14.84
N GLY A 18 -21.32 7.50 14.14
CA GLY A 18 -21.29 8.96 13.96
C GLY A 18 -21.44 9.28 12.48
N LEU A 19 -22.69 9.30 12.01
CA LEU A 19 -23.07 9.56 10.62
C LEU A 19 -22.56 10.94 10.15
N GLN A 20 -21.57 10.99 9.25
CA GLN A 20 -21.34 12.17 8.39
C GLN A 20 -21.75 11.83 6.95
N LEU A 21 -22.85 12.47 6.56
CA LEU A 21 -23.46 12.45 5.25
C LEU A 21 -22.65 13.35 4.29
N GLY A 22 -22.07 12.76 3.26
CA GLY A 22 -21.54 13.49 2.11
C GLY A 22 -21.32 12.56 0.92
N LEU A 23 -22.13 12.73 -0.14
CA LEU A 23 -21.90 12.22 -1.50
C LEU A 23 -22.18 10.74 -1.87
N LEU A 24 -23.35 10.20 -1.51
CA LEU A 24 -24.05 9.18 -2.35
C LEU A 24 -25.40 9.68 -2.87
N GLY A 25 -25.45 10.96 -3.23
CA GLY A 25 -26.61 11.60 -3.85
C GLY A 25 -26.73 11.30 -5.35
N GLY A 26 -26.78 10.02 -5.74
CA GLY A 26 -26.81 9.62 -7.16
C GLY A 26 -27.72 8.46 -7.54
N LEU A 27 -28.14 7.62 -6.60
CA LEU A 27 -29.00 6.46 -6.89
C LEU A 27 -30.38 6.63 -6.24
N GLY A 28 -31.13 7.61 -6.73
CA GLY A 28 -32.51 7.86 -6.33
C GLY A 28 -33.49 7.61 -7.48
N LEU A 29 -34.22 6.49 -7.39
CA LEU A 29 -35.59 6.32 -7.93
C LEU A 29 -35.75 6.33 -9.46
N ALA A 30 -35.60 5.16 -10.09
CA ALA A 30 -36.20 4.88 -11.40
C ALA A 30 -36.79 3.47 -11.50
N PHE A 31 -37.64 3.07 -10.54
CA PHE A 31 -38.65 2.05 -10.78
C PHE A 31 -40.03 2.66 -10.59
N LEU A 32 -40.67 3.01 -11.71
CA LEU A 32 -42.11 2.93 -11.97
C LEU A 32 -42.44 3.68 -13.29
N GLY A 33 -42.34 2.96 -14.41
CA GLY A 33 -42.91 3.36 -15.69
C GLY A 33 -41.97 3.10 -16.87
N GLY A 34 -42.18 1.99 -17.59
CA GLY A 34 -41.43 1.71 -18.82
C GLY A 34 -41.55 2.84 -19.84
N PRO A 35 -40.41 3.25 -20.40
CA PRO A 35 -40.15 3.09 -21.82
C PRO A 35 -38.89 2.24 -22.05
N GLU A 36 -38.78 1.75 -23.28
CA GLU A 36 -37.76 0.82 -23.80
C GLU A 36 -36.37 1.00 -23.16
N THR A 37 -35.84 -0.12 -22.63
CA THR A 37 -34.44 -0.27 -22.25
C THR A 37 -33.57 0.27 -23.39
N PRO A 38 -32.66 1.24 -23.14
CA PRO A 38 -31.52 1.38 -24.03
C PRO A 38 -30.85 0.00 -24.07
N ASP A 39 -30.48 -0.46 -25.27
CA ASP A 39 -29.68 -1.69 -25.41
C ASP A 39 -28.53 -1.60 -24.39
N ALA A 40 -28.53 -2.51 -23.41
CA ALA A 40 -27.47 -2.61 -22.42
C ALA A 40 -26.16 -2.74 -23.18
N ALA A 41 -25.15 -1.97 -22.77
CA ALA A 41 -23.79 -2.18 -23.24
C ALA A 41 -23.45 -3.68 -23.11
N GLU A 42 -22.75 -4.23 -24.09
CA GLU A 42 -22.19 -5.57 -23.92
C GLU A 42 -21.32 -5.52 -22.64
N PRO A 43 -21.49 -6.47 -21.70
CA PRO A 43 -20.67 -6.50 -20.49
C PRO A 43 -19.19 -6.53 -20.88
N PRO A 44 -18.29 -5.91 -20.09
CA PRO A 44 -16.85 -5.92 -20.35
C PRO A 44 -16.39 -7.35 -20.63
N ASP A 45 -15.48 -7.50 -21.61
CA ASP A 45 -15.00 -8.81 -22.03
C ASP A 45 -14.47 -9.58 -20.81
N CYS A 46 -15.14 -10.70 -20.53
CA CYS A 46 -14.84 -11.59 -19.43
C CYS A 46 -13.35 -11.97 -19.41
N GLN A 47 -12.62 -11.51 -18.40
CA GLN A 47 -11.22 -11.88 -18.23
C GLN A 47 -11.14 -13.35 -17.86
N GLY A 48 -10.44 -14.16 -18.64
CA GLY A 48 -10.24 -15.57 -18.33
C GLY A 48 -9.29 -15.75 -17.13
N GLU A 49 -9.36 -16.88 -16.42
CA GLU A 49 -8.41 -17.20 -15.34
C GLU A 49 -6.95 -17.26 -15.81
N GLY A 50 -6.72 -17.45 -17.12
CA GLY A 50 -5.37 -17.38 -17.73
C GLY A 50 -4.89 -15.96 -18.04
N GLU A 51 -5.72 -14.95 -17.80
CA GLU A 51 -5.42 -13.52 -18.01
C GLU A 51 -5.09 -12.82 -16.67
N CYS A 52 -5.50 -13.40 -15.53
CA CYS A 52 -5.03 -13.03 -14.19
C CYS A 52 -3.91 -13.98 -13.70
N THR A 53 -3.10 -13.55 -12.75
CA THR A 53 -2.03 -14.38 -12.14
C THR A 53 -2.48 -15.33 -11.04
N PHE A 54 -3.71 -15.18 -10.54
CA PHE A 54 -4.26 -16.02 -9.49
C PHE A 54 -5.44 -16.85 -9.98
N LYS A 55 -5.66 -17.99 -9.31
CA LYS A 55 -6.85 -18.80 -9.52
C LYS A 55 -8.05 -18.10 -8.88
N LYS A 56 -9.04 -17.73 -9.69
CA LYS A 56 -10.28 -17.09 -9.23
C LYS A 56 -10.91 -17.84 -8.04
N PRO A 57 -11.17 -17.22 -6.88
CA PRO A 57 -11.82 -17.88 -5.75
C PRO A 57 -13.21 -18.41 -6.16
N VAL A 58 -13.64 -19.49 -5.52
CA VAL A 58 -15.03 -19.95 -5.56
C VAL A 58 -15.83 -19.22 -4.51
N PHE A 59 -16.94 -18.60 -4.93
CA PHE A 59 -17.84 -17.87 -4.05
C PHE A 59 -19.24 -18.48 -4.10
N MET A 60 -19.64 -19.16 -3.02
CA MET A 60 -20.98 -19.76 -2.89
C MET A 60 -21.94 -18.80 -2.19
N LEU A 61 -22.94 -18.31 -2.92
CA LEU A 61 -24.07 -17.56 -2.39
C LEU A 61 -25.16 -18.51 -1.88
N ILE A 62 -25.48 -18.46 -0.59
CA ILE A 62 -26.49 -19.29 0.07
C ILE A 62 -27.62 -18.40 0.59
N VAL A 63 -28.78 -18.44 -0.07
CA VAL A 63 -29.90 -17.52 0.20
C VAL A 63 -31.07 -18.23 0.87
N ASP A 64 -31.54 -17.70 2.01
CA ASP A 64 -32.74 -18.21 2.68
C ASP A 64 -33.97 -18.05 1.77
N TYR A 65 -34.72 -19.13 1.59
CA TYR A 65 -35.96 -19.21 0.82
C TYR A 65 -37.14 -19.63 1.72
N SER A 66 -37.05 -19.33 3.01
CA SER A 66 -38.10 -19.51 3.98
C SER A 66 -39.32 -18.61 3.73
N THR A 67 -40.47 -18.98 4.29
CA THR A 67 -41.68 -18.15 4.15
C THR A 67 -41.62 -16.85 4.97
N SER A 68 -40.67 -16.69 5.90
CA SER A 68 -40.43 -15.41 6.59
C SER A 68 -39.86 -14.35 5.66
N MET A 69 -39.18 -14.75 4.58
CA MET A 69 -38.68 -13.85 3.55
C MET A 69 -39.78 -13.09 2.80
N ASN A 70 -41.04 -13.52 2.91
CA ASN A 70 -42.20 -12.80 2.35
C ASN A 70 -42.70 -11.65 3.23
N ASN A 71 -42.12 -11.45 4.42
CA ASN A 71 -42.46 -10.31 5.26
C ASN A 71 -41.94 -9.00 4.64
N PRO A 72 -42.62 -7.86 4.89
CA PRO A 72 -42.12 -6.55 4.52
C PRO A 72 -40.74 -6.26 5.12
N PHE A 73 -39.90 -5.53 4.39
CA PHE A 73 -38.56 -5.13 4.79
C PHE A 73 -38.39 -3.61 4.64
N GLY A 74 -37.66 -2.97 5.57
CA GLY A 74 -37.47 -1.52 5.58
C GLY A 74 -38.72 -0.71 5.92
N ASP A 75 -38.83 0.51 5.37
CA ASP A 75 -39.96 1.40 5.62
C ASP A 75 -41.24 0.78 5.02
N PRO A 76 -42.37 0.75 5.74
CA PRO A 76 -43.66 0.33 5.20
C PRO A 76 -44.07 1.00 3.88
N MET A 77 -43.47 2.14 3.52
CA MET A 77 -43.68 2.83 2.24
C MET A 77 -42.97 2.18 1.04
N ASP A 78 -41.89 1.44 1.26
CA ASP A 78 -41.07 0.87 0.18
C ASP A 78 -41.78 -0.33 -0.49
N ASN A 79 -42.66 -1.00 0.24
CA ASN A 79 -43.48 -2.12 -0.24
C ASN A 79 -42.62 -3.24 -0.90
N VAL A 80 -41.44 -3.48 -0.33
CA VAL A 80 -40.50 -4.53 -0.72
C VAL A 80 -40.51 -5.63 0.35
N THR A 81 -40.53 -6.88 -0.08
CA THR A 81 -40.36 -8.06 0.80
C THR A 81 -38.88 -8.35 1.03
N ARG A 82 -38.54 -9.05 2.12
CA ARG A 82 -37.15 -9.48 2.36
C ARG A 82 -36.57 -10.32 1.23
N TRP A 83 -37.39 -11.16 0.58
CA TRP A 83 -37.02 -11.90 -0.62
C TRP A 83 -36.65 -10.95 -1.76
N GLU A 84 -37.53 -10.00 -2.09
CA GLU A 84 -37.24 -9.01 -3.14
C GLU A 84 -35.97 -8.20 -2.83
N ALA A 85 -35.78 -7.77 -1.58
CA ALA A 85 -34.58 -7.08 -1.15
C ALA A 85 -33.31 -7.94 -1.33
N ALA A 86 -33.31 -9.18 -0.85
CA ALA A 86 -32.19 -10.11 -1.01
C ALA A 86 -31.87 -10.37 -2.49
N THR A 87 -32.90 -10.59 -3.33
CA THR A 87 -32.69 -10.76 -4.77
C THR A 87 -32.14 -9.52 -5.45
N ASN A 88 -32.53 -8.32 -5.00
CA ASN A 88 -32.00 -7.07 -5.51
C ASN A 88 -30.55 -6.86 -5.07
N SER A 89 -30.20 -7.21 -3.84
CA SER A 89 -28.81 -7.14 -3.35
C SER A 89 -27.90 -8.11 -4.08
N VAL A 90 -28.34 -9.35 -4.36
CA VAL A 90 -27.55 -10.30 -5.18
C VAL A 90 -27.34 -9.77 -6.61
N LYS A 91 -28.36 -9.17 -7.22
CA LYS A 91 -28.20 -8.54 -8.56
C LYS A 91 -27.27 -7.34 -8.49
N GLY A 92 -27.40 -6.52 -7.45
CA GLY A 92 -26.51 -5.39 -7.20
C GLY A 92 -25.07 -5.87 -7.07
N LEU A 93 -24.83 -6.93 -6.29
CA LEU A 93 -23.52 -7.52 -6.07
C LEU A 93 -22.84 -7.96 -7.37
N MET A 94 -23.58 -8.59 -8.28
CA MET A 94 -23.03 -9.01 -9.58
C MET A 94 -22.65 -7.83 -10.49
N ASN A 95 -23.20 -6.63 -10.24
CA ASN A 95 -22.96 -5.43 -11.03
C ASN A 95 -22.11 -4.37 -10.29
N ALA A 96 -21.89 -4.54 -8.99
CA ALA A 96 -21.10 -3.62 -8.17
C ALA A 96 -19.62 -3.71 -8.55
N ASP A 97 -18.89 -2.61 -8.39
CA ASP A 97 -17.47 -2.49 -8.71
C ASP A 97 -17.14 -3.02 -10.11
N ASN A 98 -17.90 -2.58 -11.12
CA ASN A 98 -17.84 -3.05 -12.51
C ASN A 98 -18.02 -4.56 -12.67
N GLY A 99 -18.78 -5.18 -11.77
CA GLY A 99 -18.98 -6.61 -11.75
C GLY A 99 -17.77 -7.38 -11.22
N PHE A 100 -16.99 -6.80 -10.30
CA PHE A 100 -15.84 -7.45 -9.66
C PHE A 100 -16.11 -8.92 -9.33
N VAL A 101 -17.16 -9.20 -8.54
CA VAL A 101 -17.51 -10.59 -8.16
C VAL A 101 -17.76 -11.48 -9.37
N SER A 102 -18.39 -10.95 -10.42
CA SER A 102 -18.64 -11.70 -11.64
C SER A 102 -17.35 -11.96 -12.44
N GLN A 103 -16.39 -11.03 -12.43
CA GLN A 103 -15.19 -11.12 -13.25
C GLN A 103 -14.07 -11.91 -12.55
N THR A 104 -13.90 -11.69 -11.25
CA THR A 104 -12.76 -12.19 -10.48
C THR A 104 -13.07 -13.45 -9.68
N MET A 105 -14.35 -13.85 -9.56
CA MET A 105 -14.76 -15.04 -8.81
C MET A 105 -15.54 -16.04 -9.66
N LEU A 106 -15.48 -17.31 -9.23
CA LEU A 106 -16.32 -18.39 -9.72
C LEU A 106 -17.57 -18.49 -8.83
N VAL A 107 -18.71 -18.01 -9.31
CA VAL A 107 -19.89 -17.83 -8.46
C VAL A 107 -20.82 -19.06 -8.50
N GLY A 108 -21.23 -19.55 -7.34
CA GLY A 108 -22.31 -20.52 -7.15
C GLY A 108 -23.52 -19.87 -6.50
N LEU A 109 -24.72 -20.40 -6.78
CA LEU A 109 -25.96 -19.95 -6.15
C LEU A 109 -26.76 -21.14 -5.62
N MET A 110 -27.08 -21.10 -4.33
CA MET A 110 -27.93 -22.06 -3.66
C MET A 110 -29.03 -21.35 -2.87
N ARG A 111 -30.25 -21.89 -2.95
CA ARG A 111 -31.35 -21.53 -2.07
C ARG A 111 -31.65 -22.66 -1.10
N PHE A 112 -32.15 -22.32 0.08
CA PHE A 112 -32.50 -23.34 1.08
C PHE A 112 -33.82 -23.06 1.79
N GLY A 113 -34.45 -24.15 2.24
CA GLY A 113 -35.68 -24.16 3.03
C GLY A 113 -35.60 -25.22 4.11
N HIS A 114 -36.63 -26.06 4.25
CA HIS A 114 -36.62 -27.22 5.14
C HIS A 114 -36.92 -28.50 4.35
N ASP A 115 -36.57 -29.65 4.91
CA ASP A 115 -36.93 -30.97 4.38
C ASP A 115 -38.14 -31.51 5.17
N PRO A 116 -39.32 -31.69 4.54
CA PRO A 116 -40.49 -32.18 5.24
C PRO A 116 -40.39 -33.65 5.71
N ASP A 117 -39.45 -34.44 5.18
CA ASP A 117 -39.20 -35.84 5.57
C ASP A 117 -37.72 -36.24 5.36
N PRO A 118 -36.80 -35.77 6.23
CA PRO A 118 -35.34 -35.92 6.07
C PRO A 118 -34.83 -37.36 6.15
N ASN A 119 -35.72 -38.34 6.32
CA ASN A 119 -35.37 -39.76 6.29
C ASN A 119 -35.55 -40.38 4.89
N ASN A 120 -36.01 -39.60 3.91
CA ASN A 120 -36.24 -40.06 2.54
C ASN A 120 -35.67 -39.05 1.56
N ASP A 121 -34.88 -39.51 0.60
CA ASP A 121 -34.35 -38.65 -0.46
C ASP A 121 -35.43 -38.27 -1.48
N GLY A 122 -35.24 -37.14 -2.16
CA GLY A 122 -36.14 -36.62 -3.20
C GLY A 122 -37.43 -36.00 -2.66
N THR A 123 -37.45 -35.54 -1.41
CA THR A 123 -38.62 -34.88 -0.82
C THR A 123 -38.78 -33.48 -1.37
N THR A 124 -40.03 -33.09 -1.60
CA THR A 124 -40.39 -31.74 -2.04
C THR A 124 -41.35 -31.12 -1.04
N ILE A 125 -41.27 -29.81 -0.84
CA ILE A 125 -42.18 -29.11 0.07
C ILE A 125 -43.60 -29.04 -0.55
N PRO A 126 -44.65 -29.56 0.13
CA PRO A 126 -46.00 -29.54 -0.41
C PRO A 126 -46.51 -28.12 -0.69
N GLY A 127 -46.87 -27.85 -1.95
CA GLY A 127 -47.41 -26.56 -2.37
C GLY A 127 -46.35 -25.53 -2.75
N ASP A 128 -45.07 -25.86 -2.61
CA ASP A 128 -43.98 -25.08 -3.18
C ASP A 128 -43.71 -25.49 -4.63
N SER A 129 -43.35 -24.51 -5.48
CA SER A 129 -43.03 -24.71 -6.89
C SER A 129 -41.59 -24.32 -7.24
N SER A 130 -40.78 -23.97 -6.24
CA SER A 130 -39.45 -23.38 -6.42
C SER A 130 -38.36 -24.38 -6.80
N GLY A 131 -38.66 -25.68 -6.75
CA GLY A 131 -37.71 -26.74 -7.09
C GLY A 131 -36.80 -27.19 -5.94
N ILE A 132 -37.03 -26.73 -4.71
CA ILE A 132 -36.33 -27.23 -3.52
C ILE A 132 -36.61 -28.73 -3.34
N VAL A 133 -35.53 -29.50 -3.26
CA VAL A 133 -35.52 -30.96 -3.01
C VAL A 133 -34.60 -31.24 -1.83
N ASP A 134 -35.05 -32.05 -0.87
CA ASP A 134 -34.30 -32.39 0.34
C ASP A 134 -33.84 -31.14 1.13
N GLY A 135 -34.63 -30.06 1.02
CA GLY A 135 -34.40 -28.79 1.70
C GLY A 135 -33.47 -27.80 0.99
N GLN A 136 -32.87 -28.13 -0.15
CA GLN A 136 -32.03 -27.19 -0.93
C GLN A 136 -32.37 -27.17 -2.42
N ALA A 137 -31.99 -26.10 -3.10
CA ALA A 137 -31.94 -25.99 -4.56
C ALA A 137 -30.60 -25.37 -4.94
N LEU A 138 -29.79 -26.11 -5.70
CA LEU A 138 -28.55 -25.60 -6.27
C LEU A 138 -28.90 -25.02 -7.64
N ASP A 139 -29.16 -23.72 -7.68
CA ASP A 139 -29.65 -23.04 -8.88
C ASP A 139 -28.52 -22.86 -9.90
N LEU A 140 -27.29 -22.64 -9.44
CA LEU A 140 -26.10 -22.52 -10.29
C LEU A 140 -24.89 -23.18 -9.67
N LEU A 141 -24.14 -23.88 -10.53
CA LEU A 141 -22.82 -24.40 -10.26
C LEU A 141 -21.77 -23.50 -10.90
N TRP A 142 -20.58 -23.43 -10.28
CA TRP A 142 -19.42 -22.73 -10.84
C TRP A 142 -18.61 -23.58 -11.84
N TRP A 143 -19.10 -24.76 -12.21
CA TRP A 143 -18.51 -25.62 -13.24
C TRP A 143 -19.59 -26.24 -14.14
N ASP A 144 -19.23 -26.56 -15.37
CA ASP A 144 -20.12 -27.16 -16.36
C ASP A 144 -20.02 -28.69 -16.34
N GLU A 145 -20.99 -29.34 -15.68
CA GLU A 145 -21.12 -30.79 -15.62
C GLU A 145 -21.20 -31.48 -17.00
N GLY A 146 -21.61 -30.73 -18.05
CA GLY A 146 -21.75 -31.21 -19.42
C GLY A 146 -20.50 -31.04 -20.29
N ASN A 147 -19.56 -30.19 -19.89
CA ASN A 147 -18.36 -29.82 -20.66
C ASN A 147 -17.08 -30.17 -19.91
N GLU A 148 -16.82 -31.47 -19.75
CA GLU A 148 -15.61 -31.99 -19.09
C GLU A 148 -15.41 -31.51 -17.63
N ASN A 149 -16.43 -30.90 -17.02
CA ASN A 149 -16.33 -30.18 -15.74
C ASN A 149 -15.32 -29.03 -15.82
N THR A 150 -15.38 -28.20 -16.85
CA THR A 150 -14.63 -26.93 -16.86
C THR A 150 -15.31 -25.91 -15.97
N TYR A 151 -14.54 -25.02 -15.33
CA TYR A 151 -15.11 -23.89 -14.61
C TYR A 151 -15.92 -22.98 -15.53
N VAL A 152 -17.01 -22.42 -14.99
CA VAL A 152 -17.84 -21.43 -15.67
C VAL A 152 -17.45 -20.06 -15.13
N GLU A 153 -16.64 -19.37 -15.91
CA GLU A 153 -16.18 -18.02 -15.58
C GLU A 153 -17.21 -16.97 -16.02
N CYS A 154 -17.23 -15.82 -15.35
CA CYS A 154 -18.09 -14.68 -15.70
C CYS A 154 -19.57 -15.01 -15.80
N ASN A 155 -20.05 -15.81 -14.85
CA ASN A 155 -21.43 -16.26 -14.81
C ASN A 155 -22.38 -15.31 -14.06
N GLY A 156 -22.00 -14.04 -13.86
CA GLY A 156 -22.82 -13.04 -13.17
C GLY A 156 -24.22 -12.87 -13.78
N ASP A 157 -24.32 -12.82 -15.12
CA ASP A 157 -25.61 -12.79 -15.82
C ASP A 157 -26.45 -14.04 -15.55
N ALA A 158 -25.81 -15.21 -15.46
CA ALA A 158 -26.51 -16.45 -15.13
C ALA A 158 -27.06 -16.39 -13.69
N VAL A 159 -26.32 -15.81 -12.74
CA VAL A 159 -26.78 -15.54 -11.36
C VAL A 159 -27.99 -14.62 -11.37
N ILE A 160 -27.92 -13.51 -12.10
CA ILE A 160 -29.04 -12.57 -12.26
C ILE A 160 -30.27 -13.27 -12.86
N ASP A 161 -30.09 -14.07 -13.90
CA ASP A 161 -31.15 -14.83 -14.56
C ASP A 161 -31.78 -15.87 -13.63
N ALA A 162 -30.96 -16.61 -12.87
CA ALA A 162 -31.43 -17.61 -11.91
C ALA A 162 -32.29 -16.97 -10.81
N VAL A 163 -31.84 -15.85 -10.26
CA VAL A 163 -32.60 -15.10 -9.25
C VAL A 163 -33.88 -14.50 -9.84
N ASN A 164 -33.84 -13.95 -11.06
CA ASN A 164 -35.03 -13.41 -11.74
C ASN A 164 -36.08 -14.49 -12.08
N ALA A 165 -35.64 -15.71 -12.38
CA ALA A 165 -36.52 -16.83 -12.69
C ALA A 165 -37.18 -17.43 -11.44
N THR A 166 -36.65 -17.14 -10.25
CA THR A 166 -37.11 -17.73 -9.00
C THR A 166 -38.28 -16.92 -8.41
N PRO A 167 -39.48 -17.53 -8.22
CA PRO A 167 -40.62 -16.84 -7.62
C PRO A 167 -40.38 -16.56 -6.12
N ALA A 168 -41.30 -15.84 -5.48
CA ALA A 168 -41.26 -15.68 -4.03
C ALA A 168 -41.59 -17.02 -3.32
N PRO A 169 -41.04 -17.27 -2.11
CA PRO A 169 -41.30 -18.49 -1.34
C PRO A 169 -42.78 -18.84 -1.25
N MET A 170 -43.16 -20.04 -1.69
CA MET A 170 -44.55 -20.53 -1.68
C MET A 170 -45.57 -19.50 -2.25
N ASP A 171 -45.23 -18.86 -3.36
CA ASP A 171 -46.05 -17.84 -4.03
C ASP A 171 -46.44 -16.66 -3.11
N GLY A 172 -45.56 -16.28 -2.18
CA GLY A 172 -45.76 -15.17 -1.24
C GLY A 172 -46.48 -15.54 0.06
N ALA A 173 -46.61 -16.84 0.38
CA ALA A 173 -47.21 -17.26 1.65
C ALA A 173 -46.32 -16.91 2.85
N LEU A 174 -46.91 -16.39 3.93
CA LEU A 174 -46.15 -16.02 5.15
C LEU A 174 -45.80 -17.19 6.07
N VAL A 175 -46.26 -18.41 5.75
CA VAL A 175 -46.01 -19.63 6.52
C VAL A 175 -45.93 -20.82 5.59
N GLY A 176 -45.03 -21.78 5.88
CA GLY A 176 -44.99 -23.07 5.19
C GLY A 176 -43.59 -23.60 4.90
N ILE A 177 -42.58 -22.73 4.82
CA ILE A 177 -41.16 -23.12 4.60
C ILE A 177 -40.35 -22.61 5.79
N GLY A 178 -39.67 -23.53 6.50
CA GLY A 178 -38.71 -23.21 7.56
C GLY A 178 -37.28 -23.01 7.03
N THR A 179 -36.35 -22.70 7.93
CA THR A 179 -34.99 -22.20 7.64
C THR A 179 -33.94 -23.23 8.09
N TRP A 180 -33.78 -24.35 7.40
CA TRP A 180 -32.78 -25.39 7.77
C TRP A 180 -31.36 -25.01 7.30
N THR A 181 -30.79 -23.95 7.88
CA THR A 181 -29.45 -23.42 7.53
C THR A 181 -28.35 -24.47 7.63
N GLY A 182 -28.41 -25.35 8.64
CA GLY A 182 -27.41 -26.42 8.80
C GLY A 182 -27.38 -27.40 7.62
N GLY A 183 -28.52 -27.67 6.98
CA GLY A 183 -28.58 -28.49 5.76
C GLY A 183 -27.99 -27.78 4.55
N ALA A 184 -28.16 -26.46 4.47
CA ALA A 184 -27.59 -25.64 3.40
C ALA A 184 -26.07 -25.62 3.45
N ILE A 185 -25.48 -25.40 4.64
CA ILE A 185 -24.01 -25.39 4.82
C ILE A 185 -23.43 -26.78 4.56
N GLU A 186 -24.07 -27.84 5.07
CA GLU A 186 -23.64 -29.21 4.78
C GLU A 186 -23.72 -29.54 3.29
N ARG A 187 -24.75 -29.05 2.59
CA ARG A 187 -24.84 -29.21 1.13
C ARG A 187 -23.75 -28.43 0.42
N SER A 188 -23.45 -27.21 0.86
CA SER A 188 -22.35 -26.38 0.34
C SER A 188 -21.01 -27.12 0.45
N ARG A 189 -20.71 -27.67 1.64
CA ARG A 189 -19.54 -28.52 1.91
C ARG A 189 -19.41 -29.65 0.88
N GLN A 190 -20.49 -30.40 0.64
CA GLN A 190 -20.49 -31.51 -0.32
C GLN A 190 -20.26 -31.06 -1.77
N VAL A 191 -20.81 -29.90 -2.15
CA VAL A 191 -20.62 -29.33 -3.50
C VAL A 191 -19.17 -28.89 -3.68
N MET A 192 -18.54 -28.28 -2.66
CA MET A 192 -17.12 -27.92 -2.69
C MET A 192 -16.20 -29.16 -2.72
N GLU A 193 -16.50 -30.20 -1.95
CA GLU A 193 -15.79 -31.49 -2.01
C GLU A 193 -15.91 -32.14 -3.40
N GLN A 194 -17.08 -32.05 -4.03
CA GLN A 194 -17.29 -32.52 -5.40
C GLN A 194 -16.47 -31.70 -6.40
N SER A 195 -16.43 -30.38 -6.26
CA SER A 195 -15.59 -29.48 -7.08
C SER A 195 -14.12 -29.90 -6.99
N LEU A 196 -13.57 -30.05 -5.79
CA LEU A 196 -12.18 -30.49 -5.59
C LEU A 196 -11.90 -31.88 -6.18
N ALA A 197 -12.85 -32.81 -6.10
CA ALA A 197 -12.72 -34.13 -6.70
C ALA A 197 -12.68 -34.10 -8.24
N LEU A 198 -13.39 -33.15 -8.86
CA LEU A 198 -13.39 -32.92 -10.31
C LEU A 198 -12.17 -32.11 -10.77
N HIS A 199 -11.67 -31.22 -9.91
CA HIS A 199 -10.56 -30.31 -10.14
C HIS A 199 -9.40 -30.57 -9.17
N PRO A 200 -8.72 -31.72 -9.25
CA PRO A 200 -7.68 -32.11 -8.28
C PRO A 200 -6.43 -31.22 -8.34
N ALA A 201 -6.29 -30.37 -9.36
CA ALA A 201 -5.23 -29.36 -9.44
C ALA A 201 -5.44 -28.19 -8.45
N ASP A 202 -6.61 -28.11 -7.81
CA ASP A 202 -6.95 -27.13 -6.78
C ASP A 202 -6.79 -27.70 -5.37
N ALA A 203 -6.20 -28.90 -5.22
CA ALA A 203 -5.82 -29.47 -3.92
C ALA A 203 -4.52 -28.82 -3.36
N PRO A 204 -4.37 -28.66 -2.03
CA PRO A 204 -3.37 -27.80 -1.37
C PRO A 204 -1.95 -27.80 -1.94
N SER A 205 -1.67 -26.70 -2.62
CA SER A 205 -0.35 -26.11 -2.86
C SER A 205 -0.42 -24.61 -2.54
N LEU A 206 0.70 -23.90 -2.50
CA LEU A 206 0.74 -22.46 -2.21
C LEU A 206 -0.01 -21.60 -3.27
N ASP A 207 -0.43 -22.19 -4.39
CA ASP A 207 -1.11 -21.52 -5.53
C ASP A 207 -2.62 -21.89 -5.61
N ASN A 208 -3.25 -22.11 -4.46
CA ASN A 208 -4.55 -22.78 -4.39
C ASN A 208 -5.77 -21.87 -4.53
N ARG A 209 -6.80 -22.41 -5.20
CA ARG A 209 -8.11 -21.77 -5.31
C ARG A 209 -8.79 -21.70 -3.94
N ARG A 210 -9.11 -20.49 -3.49
CA ARG A 210 -9.87 -20.23 -2.26
C ARG A 210 -11.33 -20.60 -2.47
N TYR A 211 -11.98 -21.09 -1.41
CA TYR A 211 -13.42 -21.32 -1.38
C TYR A 211 -14.00 -20.46 -0.26
N ILE A 212 -15.05 -19.72 -0.58
CA ILE A 212 -15.72 -18.78 0.32
C ILE A 212 -17.23 -19.03 0.21
N GLN A 213 -17.97 -18.84 1.29
CA GLN A 213 -19.43 -18.84 1.24
C GLN A 213 -20.04 -17.66 1.99
N LEU A 214 -21.13 -17.12 1.44
CA LEU A 214 -21.95 -16.09 2.05
C LEU A 214 -23.36 -16.64 2.32
N VAL A 215 -23.79 -16.61 3.58
CA VAL A 215 -25.13 -16.97 4.01
C VAL A 215 -25.98 -15.72 4.21
N MET A 216 -27.07 -15.60 3.48
CA MET A 216 -28.08 -14.55 3.62
C MET A 216 -29.32 -15.11 4.31
N THR A 217 -29.67 -14.62 5.52
CA THR A 217 -30.79 -15.15 6.31
C THR A 217 -31.58 -14.08 7.05
N ASP A 218 -32.88 -14.32 7.31
CA ASP A 218 -33.78 -13.37 7.98
C ASP A 218 -34.33 -13.84 9.35
N GLY A 219 -33.90 -15.00 9.83
CA GLY A 219 -34.51 -15.60 11.01
C GLY A 219 -33.69 -16.70 11.67
N GLU A 220 -34.26 -17.24 12.75
CA GLU A 220 -33.69 -18.39 13.45
C GLU A 220 -33.63 -19.62 12.54
N TRP A 221 -32.47 -20.29 12.53
CA TRP A 221 -32.37 -21.59 11.89
C TRP A 221 -33.26 -22.63 12.58
N THR A 222 -33.72 -23.62 11.81
CA THR A 222 -34.54 -24.73 12.29
C THR A 222 -33.83 -26.07 12.09
N ASN A 223 -34.36 -27.10 12.74
CA ASN A 223 -34.04 -28.48 12.41
C ASN A 223 -34.50 -28.84 10.97
N PRO A 224 -34.16 -30.04 10.46
CA PRO A 224 -34.49 -30.42 9.09
C PRO A 224 -35.98 -30.34 8.77
N GLU A 225 -36.86 -30.72 9.69
CA GLU A 225 -38.32 -30.66 9.48
C GLU A 225 -38.94 -29.26 9.60
N GLY A 226 -38.14 -28.20 9.74
CA GLY A 226 -38.63 -26.83 9.85
C GLY A 226 -39.19 -26.47 11.22
N GLN A 227 -38.81 -27.20 12.28
CA GLN A 227 -39.40 -27.11 13.62
C GLN A 227 -38.37 -26.87 14.73
N GLY A 228 -38.13 -25.59 15.03
CA GLY A 228 -37.30 -25.17 16.17
C GLY A 228 -35.85 -25.61 16.06
N GLN A 229 -35.05 -25.27 17.07
CA GLN A 229 -33.61 -25.54 17.08
C GLN A 229 -33.28 -26.85 17.79
N SER A 230 -32.20 -27.51 17.37
CA SER A 230 -31.64 -28.66 18.10
C SER A 230 -30.11 -28.68 18.00
N PRO A 231 -29.38 -29.03 19.07
CA PRO A 231 -27.92 -28.98 19.05
C PRO A 231 -27.26 -29.85 17.97
N ALA A 232 -27.88 -30.96 17.59
CA ALA A 232 -27.37 -31.86 16.56
C ALA A 232 -27.44 -31.27 15.14
N HIS A 233 -28.22 -30.21 14.95
CA HIS A 233 -28.44 -29.56 13.66
C HIS A 233 -28.07 -28.07 13.70
N ASN A 234 -27.25 -27.66 14.69
CA ASN A 234 -26.74 -26.29 14.76
C ASN A 234 -25.81 -26.03 13.55
N PRO A 235 -26.10 -25.04 12.69
CA PRO A 235 -25.27 -24.71 11.53
C PRO A 235 -23.82 -24.35 11.90
N ALA A 236 -23.60 -23.76 13.08
CA ALA A 236 -22.27 -23.40 13.57
C ALA A 236 -21.31 -24.59 13.65
N ASN A 237 -21.82 -25.81 13.92
CA ASN A 237 -20.97 -27.00 13.97
C ASN A 237 -20.33 -27.32 12.60
N THR A 238 -21.10 -27.16 11.52
CA THR A 238 -20.59 -27.45 10.16
C THR A 238 -19.70 -26.33 9.67
N ALA A 239 -20.05 -25.07 9.96
CA ALA A 239 -19.20 -23.93 9.63
C ALA A 239 -17.83 -24.02 10.33
N ALA A 240 -17.81 -24.34 11.63
CA ALA A 240 -16.57 -24.59 12.37
C ALA A 240 -15.76 -25.73 11.75
N ALA A 241 -16.38 -26.84 11.38
CA ALA A 241 -15.66 -27.93 10.71
C ALA A 241 -15.06 -27.48 9.36
N MET A 242 -15.79 -26.68 8.57
CA MET A 242 -15.28 -26.16 7.29
C MET A 242 -14.17 -25.11 7.45
N PHE A 243 -14.17 -24.37 8.56
CA PHE A 243 -13.13 -23.39 8.85
C PHE A 243 -11.89 -24.01 9.51
N ASP A 244 -12.06 -24.97 10.43
CA ASP A 244 -10.99 -25.62 11.18
C ASP A 244 -10.35 -26.80 10.43
N ASP A 245 -11.20 -27.67 9.86
CA ASP A 245 -10.79 -28.90 9.17
C ASP A 245 -10.88 -28.76 7.64
N GLY A 246 -11.30 -27.60 7.12
CA GLY A 246 -11.45 -27.35 5.69
C GLY A 246 -12.44 -28.26 4.95
N VAL A 247 -12.35 -28.22 3.63
CA VAL A 247 -12.99 -29.17 2.71
C VAL A 247 -11.93 -29.96 1.95
N GLY A 248 -12.19 -31.25 1.69
CA GLY A 248 -11.28 -32.13 0.94
C GLY A 248 -10.87 -33.38 1.70
N THR A 249 -9.76 -33.99 1.28
CA THR A 249 -9.23 -35.19 1.93
C THR A 249 -8.40 -34.85 3.17
N PRO A 250 -8.51 -35.63 4.27
CA PRO A 250 -7.78 -35.36 5.51
C PRO A 250 -6.27 -35.17 5.31
N GLY A 251 -5.73 -34.05 5.77
CA GLY A 251 -4.32 -33.65 5.59
C GLY A 251 -4.01 -32.87 4.31
N ASP A 252 -5.05 -32.51 3.54
CA ASP A 252 -5.02 -31.73 2.30
C ASP A 252 -6.29 -30.85 2.24
N GLU A 253 -6.47 -30.04 3.28
CA GLU A 253 -7.72 -29.34 3.62
C GLU A 253 -7.70 -27.88 3.15
N THR A 254 -8.76 -27.46 2.43
CA THR A 254 -8.96 -26.05 2.03
C THR A 254 -9.92 -25.38 3.00
N LEU A 255 -9.45 -24.37 3.76
CA LEU A 255 -10.29 -23.67 4.73
C LEU A 255 -11.34 -22.83 4.01
N VAL A 256 -12.57 -22.82 4.55
CA VAL A 256 -13.71 -22.10 3.96
C VAL A 256 -14.31 -21.12 4.98
N PRO A 257 -14.02 -19.82 4.90
CA PRO A 257 -14.70 -18.82 5.73
C PRO A 257 -16.19 -18.76 5.39
N THR A 258 -17.02 -18.51 6.41
CA THR A 258 -18.48 -18.33 6.27
C THR A 258 -18.88 -16.92 6.68
N TYR A 259 -19.13 -16.05 5.71
CA TYR A 259 -19.75 -14.75 5.94
C TYR A 259 -21.25 -14.91 6.12
N VAL A 260 -21.83 -14.06 6.97
CA VAL A 260 -23.27 -14.07 7.25
C VAL A 260 -23.81 -12.66 7.16
N VAL A 261 -24.85 -12.47 6.35
CA VAL A 261 -25.65 -11.23 6.31
C VAL A 261 -27.03 -11.54 6.87
N TYR A 262 -27.35 -10.91 8.00
CA TYR A 262 -28.60 -11.07 8.74
C TYR A 262 -29.51 -9.85 8.56
N PHE A 263 -30.73 -10.07 8.10
CA PHE A 263 -31.70 -9.00 7.83
C PHE A 263 -33.11 -9.32 8.39
N GLY A 264 -33.08 -9.95 9.56
CA GLY A 264 -34.26 -10.32 10.34
C GLY A 264 -34.71 -9.23 11.32
N GLU A 265 -35.17 -9.67 12.50
CA GLU A 265 -35.45 -8.75 13.62
C GLU A 265 -34.16 -8.52 14.42
N LEU A 266 -33.70 -7.26 14.47
CA LEU A 266 -32.47 -6.89 15.18
C LEU A 266 -32.60 -7.04 16.70
N GLY A 267 -31.51 -7.43 17.37
CA GLY A 267 -31.44 -7.74 18.79
C GLY A 267 -32.21 -9.01 19.20
N GLY A 268 -32.65 -9.80 18.22
CA GLY A 268 -33.38 -11.05 18.43
C GLY A 268 -32.47 -12.28 18.49
N SER A 269 -33.06 -13.43 18.79
CA SER A 269 -32.36 -14.73 18.79
C SER A 269 -31.93 -15.19 17.39
N GLY A 270 -32.52 -14.64 16.32
CA GLY A 270 -32.04 -14.84 14.95
C GLY A 270 -30.66 -14.21 14.73
N GLU A 271 -30.45 -12.98 15.21
CA GLU A 271 -29.17 -12.27 15.12
C GLU A 271 -28.09 -13.01 15.90
N THR A 272 -28.38 -13.39 17.15
CA THR A 272 -27.44 -14.17 17.98
C THR A 272 -27.02 -15.48 17.31
N ALA A 273 -27.94 -16.13 16.59
CA ALA A 273 -27.63 -17.36 15.87
C ALA A 273 -26.84 -17.10 14.57
N ALA A 274 -27.02 -15.94 13.93
CA ALA A 274 -26.24 -15.50 12.79
C ALA A 274 -24.80 -15.16 13.21
N ASP A 275 -24.63 -14.45 14.33
CA ASP A 275 -23.31 -14.15 14.92
C ASP A 275 -22.58 -15.43 15.34
N GLU A 276 -23.29 -16.38 15.96
CA GLU A 276 -22.72 -17.69 16.31
C GLU A 276 -22.24 -18.44 15.06
N LEU A 277 -22.98 -18.35 13.95
CA LEU A 277 -22.61 -18.96 12.69
C LEU A 277 -21.39 -18.28 12.05
N ALA A 278 -21.38 -16.95 12.00
CA ALA A 278 -20.25 -16.14 11.51
C ALA A 278 -18.97 -16.46 12.30
N ALA A 279 -19.05 -16.35 13.64
CA ALA A 279 -17.96 -16.67 14.57
C ALA A 279 -17.42 -18.10 14.39
N ALA A 280 -18.31 -19.08 14.22
CA ALA A 280 -17.91 -20.45 13.96
C ALA A 280 -17.28 -20.63 12.58
N GLY A 281 -17.72 -19.85 11.60
CA GLY A 281 -17.19 -19.82 10.25
C GLY A 281 -15.89 -19.05 10.08
N GLY A 282 -15.26 -18.58 11.17
CA GLY A 282 -14.00 -17.86 11.15
C GLY A 282 -14.11 -16.35 10.90
N THR A 283 -15.32 -15.82 10.69
CA THR A 283 -15.57 -14.38 10.63
C THR A 283 -15.98 -13.87 12.01
N VAL A 284 -16.06 -12.55 12.24
CA VAL A 284 -16.26 -12.02 13.61
C VAL A 284 -17.70 -12.12 14.09
N GLU A 285 -18.61 -11.50 13.34
CA GLU A 285 -20.05 -11.45 13.62
C GLU A 285 -20.83 -11.31 12.31
N ALA A 286 -22.16 -11.44 12.36
CA ALA A 286 -22.96 -11.25 11.16
C ALA A 286 -23.11 -9.76 10.84
N LEU A 287 -23.00 -9.40 9.56
CA LEU A 287 -23.37 -8.07 9.11
C LEU A 287 -24.89 -7.93 9.13
N THR A 288 -25.39 -6.85 9.73
CA THR A 288 -26.83 -6.67 9.97
C THR A 288 -27.44 -5.59 9.09
N ALA A 289 -28.66 -5.81 8.63
CA ALA A 289 -29.41 -4.85 7.84
C ALA A 289 -30.88 -4.79 8.25
N ASP A 290 -31.45 -3.58 8.25
CA ASP A 290 -32.84 -3.30 8.60
C ASP A 290 -33.67 -2.73 7.45
N ASP A 291 -33.03 -2.36 6.35
CA ASP A 291 -33.67 -1.88 5.13
C ASP A 291 -32.90 -2.31 3.86
N GLN A 292 -33.46 -2.02 2.69
CA GLN A 292 -32.89 -2.46 1.41
C GLN A 292 -31.51 -1.85 1.13
N MET A 293 -31.25 -0.61 1.57
CA MET A 293 -29.97 0.04 1.34
C MET A 293 -28.91 -0.59 2.24
N SER A 294 -29.20 -0.71 3.55
CA SER A 294 -28.26 -1.34 4.49
C SER A 294 -28.01 -2.82 4.17
N LEU A 295 -28.97 -3.51 3.54
CA LEU A 295 -28.76 -4.88 3.04
C LEU A 295 -27.81 -4.93 1.85
N PHE A 296 -27.89 -3.96 0.94
CA PHE A 296 -26.96 -3.88 -0.18
C PHE A 296 -25.54 -3.53 0.32
N GLU A 297 -25.43 -2.54 1.22
CA GLU A 297 -24.18 -2.15 1.88
C GLU A 297 -23.55 -3.36 2.60
N ALA A 298 -24.31 -4.08 3.44
CA ALA A 298 -23.81 -5.26 4.14
C ALA A 298 -23.29 -6.36 3.19
N VAL A 299 -23.89 -6.52 2.01
CA VAL A 299 -23.41 -7.50 1.01
C VAL A 299 -22.15 -7.01 0.29
N VAL A 300 -22.02 -5.71 0.05
CA VAL A 300 -20.80 -5.08 -0.50
C VAL A 300 -19.66 -5.14 0.52
N ASP A 301 -19.95 -4.90 1.81
CA ASP A 301 -18.98 -5.00 2.90
C ASP A 301 -18.39 -6.41 3.01
N VAL A 302 -19.19 -7.47 2.76
CA VAL A 302 -18.64 -8.84 2.64
C VAL A 302 -17.62 -8.93 1.52
N VAL A 303 -17.88 -8.31 0.36
CA VAL A 303 -16.93 -8.34 -0.75
C VAL A 303 -15.67 -7.54 -0.44
N GLN A 304 -15.78 -6.43 0.29
CA GLN A 304 -14.60 -5.70 0.75
C GLN A 304 -13.78 -6.53 1.74
N GLN A 305 -14.41 -7.15 2.75
CA GLN A 305 -13.70 -8.08 3.65
C GLN A 305 -13.05 -9.24 2.89
N ILE A 306 -13.71 -9.76 1.85
CA ILE A 306 -13.13 -10.78 0.98
C ILE A 306 -11.95 -10.22 0.17
N LYS A 307 -12.02 -8.97 -0.32
CA LYS A 307 -10.91 -8.30 -1.03
C LYS A 307 -9.71 -8.08 -0.11
N ASP A 308 -9.94 -7.75 1.14
CA ASP A 308 -8.87 -7.52 2.13
C ASP A 308 -8.22 -8.85 2.55
N GLU A 309 -9.01 -9.92 2.68
CA GLU A 309 -8.52 -11.25 3.06
C GLU A 309 -7.90 -12.06 1.91
N LEU A 310 -8.46 -11.90 0.71
CA LEU A 310 -7.82 -12.42 -0.49
C LEU A 310 -6.63 -11.51 -0.76
N ILE A 311 -5.42 -12.03 -0.61
CA ILE A 311 -4.24 -11.44 -1.22
C ILE A 311 -4.49 -11.46 -2.74
N VAL A 312 -5.23 -10.46 -3.24
CA VAL A 312 -5.21 -10.08 -4.65
C VAL A 312 -3.73 -9.78 -4.88
N PRO A 313 -3.01 -10.58 -5.69
CA PRO A 313 -1.59 -10.34 -5.86
C PRO A 313 -1.39 -8.89 -6.27
N ASP A 314 -0.37 -8.24 -5.69
CA ASP A 314 0.20 -7.05 -6.28
C ASP A 314 0.33 -7.29 -7.80
N CYS A 315 0.04 -6.28 -8.62
CA CYS A 315 0.20 -6.40 -10.06
C CYS A 315 1.50 -7.11 -10.39
N ILE A 316 1.59 -7.87 -11.48
CA ILE A 316 2.90 -8.38 -11.92
C ILE A 316 3.81 -7.15 -12.11
N GLY A 317 4.83 -7.01 -11.26
CA GLY A 317 5.67 -5.81 -11.20
C GLY A 317 5.16 -4.65 -10.35
N GLY A 318 4.09 -4.78 -9.57
CA GLY A 318 3.42 -3.69 -8.86
C GLY A 318 2.80 -2.65 -9.79
N LEU A 319 2.21 -1.59 -9.22
CA LEU A 319 1.59 -0.50 -9.98
C LEU A 319 2.58 0.17 -10.93
N PRO A 320 2.19 0.66 -12.12
CA PRO A 320 3.06 1.44 -13.00
C PRO A 320 3.65 2.68 -12.29
N ARG A 321 4.90 3.01 -12.60
CA ARG A 321 5.63 4.18 -12.09
C ARG A 321 5.71 5.25 -13.16
N VAL A 322 5.16 6.42 -12.89
CA VAL A 322 5.08 7.54 -13.84
C VAL A 322 5.90 8.71 -13.30
N MET A 323 6.95 9.11 -14.02
CA MET A 323 7.72 10.32 -13.69
C MET A 323 7.34 11.47 -14.63
N VAL A 324 6.78 12.53 -14.07
CA VAL A 324 6.56 13.78 -14.80
C VAL A 324 7.85 14.60 -14.75
N LEU A 325 8.43 14.88 -15.91
CA LEU A 325 9.56 15.79 -16.08
C LEU A 325 9.07 17.13 -16.63
N LEU A 326 8.99 18.13 -15.76
CA LEU A 326 8.46 19.45 -16.07
C LEU A 326 9.58 20.47 -16.37
N ASP A 327 9.44 21.20 -17.46
CA ASP A 327 10.30 22.36 -17.76
C ASP A 327 10.11 23.45 -16.70
N ALA A 328 11.20 23.86 -16.07
CA ALA A 328 11.29 24.94 -15.10
C ALA A 328 12.16 26.09 -15.62
N SER A 329 12.28 26.23 -16.94
CA SER A 329 12.93 27.38 -17.55
C SER A 329 12.13 28.66 -17.34
N SER A 330 12.80 29.81 -17.41
CA SER A 330 12.15 31.10 -17.17
C SER A 330 11.04 31.42 -18.17
N SER A 331 11.01 30.77 -19.34
CA SER A 331 9.93 30.94 -20.33
C SER A 331 8.57 30.52 -19.79
N MET A 332 8.54 29.53 -18.88
CA MET A 332 7.32 29.05 -18.24
C MET A 332 6.60 30.14 -17.41
N LEU A 333 7.31 31.21 -17.03
CA LEU A 333 6.77 32.37 -16.32
C LEU A 333 6.37 33.53 -17.24
N ASN A 334 6.47 33.35 -18.56
CA ASN A 334 6.18 34.37 -19.56
C ASN A 334 4.97 33.99 -20.42
N VAL A 335 4.38 34.98 -21.09
CA VAL A 335 3.31 34.80 -22.09
C VAL A 335 3.63 35.56 -23.38
N ALA A 336 2.76 35.39 -24.38
CA ALA A 336 2.87 36.02 -25.70
C ALA A 336 4.21 35.70 -26.39
N GLY A 337 4.56 34.41 -26.48
CA GLY A 337 5.82 33.95 -27.05
C GLY A 337 7.07 34.45 -26.32
N GLY A 338 6.99 34.57 -24.98
CA GLY A 338 8.12 34.99 -24.15
C GLY A 338 8.45 36.48 -24.21
N THR A 339 7.48 37.34 -24.56
CA THR A 339 7.71 38.79 -24.73
C THR A 339 7.24 39.65 -23.56
N MET A 340 6.53 39.05 -22.60
CA MET A 340 6.13 39.71 -21.36
C MET A 340 5.94 38.67 -20.23
N PRO A 341 6.04 39.06 -18.95
CA PRO A 341 5.78 38.15 -17.84
C PRO A 341 4.30 37.82 -17.81
N ALA A 342 3.99 36.59 -17.40
CA ALA A 342 2.62 36.12 -17.27
C ALA A 342 1.89 36.82 -16.10
N PRO A 343 0.61 37.14 -16.25
CA PRO A 343 -0.28 37.37 -15.11
C PRO A 343 -0.46 36.11 -14.26
N LYS A 344 -1.01 36.29 -13.06
CA LYS A 344 -1.35 35.18 -12.16
C LYS A 344 -2.33 34.20 -12.79
N GLY A 345 -1.99 32.91 -12.74
CA GLY A 345 -2.83 31.84 -13.26
C GLY A 345 -2.76 31.70 -14.78
N GLU A 346 -1.97 32.53 -15.47
CA GLU A 346 -1.88 32.54 -16.94
C GLU A 346 -0.54 32.01 -17.44
N SER A 347 0.45 31.80 -16.57
CA SER A 347 1.79 31.32 -16.96
C SER A 347 1.75 29.85 -17.41
N GLY A 348 2.74 29.43 -18.22
CA GLY A 348 2.90 28.01 -18.55
C GLY A 348 3.11 27.16 -17.29
N TRP A 349 3.80 27.71 -16.29
CA TRP A 349 3.97 27.08 -14.98
C TRP A 349 2.64 26.89 -14.24
N ASP A 350 1.80 27.93 -14.18
CA ASP A 350 0.48 27.87 -13.55
C ASP A 350 -0.40 26.81 -14.23
N GLN A 351 -0.43 26.83 -15.57
CA GLN A 351 -1.22 25.89 -16.36
C GLN A 351 -0.75 24.44 -16.15
N ALA A 352 0.56 24.21 -16.11
CA ALA A 352 1.12 22.90 -15.79
C ALA A 352 0.78 22.47 -14.35
N ARG A 353 0.93 23.36 -13.37
CA ARG A 353 0.57 23.11 -11.97
C ARG A 353 -0.89 22.69 -11.83
N PHE A 354 -1.82 23.41 -12.45
CA PHE A 354 -3.24 23.07 -12.35
C PHE A 354 -3.60 21.77 -13.06
N ALA A 355 -3.03 21.53 -14.25
CA ALA A 355 -3.23 20.27 -14.96
C ALA A 355 -2.63 19.07 -14.22
N LEU A 356 -1.57 19.28 -13.43
CA LEU A 356 -0.92 18.24 -12.66
C LEU A 356 -1.51 18.04 -11.27
N ALA A 357 -2.05 19.05 -10.60
CA ALA A 357 -2.45 18.93 -9.19
C ALA A 357 -3.75 19.67 -8.79
N GLY A 358 -4.38 20.43 -9.68
CA GLY A 358 -5.64 21.12 -9.40
C GLY A 358 -6.89 20.21 -9.39
N ASP A 359 -8.07 20.83 -9.33
CA ASP A 359 -9.36 20.11 -9.22
C ASP A 359 -9.67 19.17 -10.39
N GLN A 360 -9.09 19.42 -11.57
CA GLN A 360 -9.24 18.59 -12.79
C GLN A 360 -7.89 18.03 -13.24
N SER A 361 -7.02 17.78 -12.27
CA SER A 361 -5.67 17.28 -12.50
C SER A 361 -5.62 15.89 -13.11
N LEU A 362 -4.41 15.52 -13.53
CA LEU A 362 -3.98 14.14 -13.79
C LEU A 362 -4.52 13.14 -12.74
N PHE A 363 -4.45 13.47 -11.45
CA PHE A 363 -4.88 12.59 -10.36
C PHE A 363 -6.40 12.36 -10.40
N ASN A 364 -7.18 13.40 -10.69
CA ASN A 364 -8.65 13.35 -10.75
C ASN A 364 -9.21 12.79 -12.08
N HIS A 365 -8.36 12.38 -13.02
CA HIS A 365 -8.83 11.84 -14.30
C HIS A 365 -9.42 10.44 -14.09
N GLU A 366 -10.72 10.31 -14.30
CA GLU A 366 -11.40 9.02 -14.26
C GLU A 366 -11.08 8.23 -15.54
N LEU A 367 -10.56 7.02 -15.38
CA LEU A 367 -10.37 6.14 -16.52
C LEU A 367 -11.70 5.81 -17.19
N LEU A 368 -11.63 5.67 -18.52
CA LEU A 368 -12.77 5.31 -19.34
C LEU A 368 -12.62 3.87 -19.84
N ASP A 369 -13.74 3.14 -19.87
CA ASP A 369 -13.79 1.84 -20.54
C ASP A 369 -13.77 2.01 -22.08
N GLU A 370 -13.76 0.88 -22.80
CA GLU A 370 -13.84 0.86 -24.27
C GLU A 370 -15.09 1.54 -24.86
N ASN A 371 -16.11 1.79 -24.02
CA ASN A 371 -17.35 2.47 -24.36
C ASN A 371 -17.37 3.95 -23.93
N MET A 372 -16.23 4.50 -23.49
CA MET A 372 -16.07 5.87 -23.00
C MET A 372 -16.92 6.17 -21.75
N MET A 373 -17.17 5.16 -20.91
CA MET A 373 -17.85 5.32 -19.62
C MET A 373 -16.82 5.35 -18.50
N PRO A 374 -16.94 6.25 -17.50
CA PRO A 374 -16.05 6.25 -16.34
C PRO A 374 -16.15 4.92 -15.60
N ILE A 375 -15.00 4.29 -15.35
CA ILE A 375 -14.91 3.05 -14.58
C ILE A 375 -14.91 3.31 -13.07
N GLY A 376 -14.98 4.57 -12.64
CA GLY A 376 -15.00 4.98 -11.23
C GLY A 376 -13.65 4.88 -10.53
N GLN A 377 -12.55 4.83 -11.29
CA GLN A 377 -11.17 4.73 -10.80
C GLN A 377 -10.37 5.92 -11.28
N ARG A 378 -9.55 6.50 -10.40
CA ARG A 378 -8.69 7.65 -10.66
C ARG A 378 -7.25 7.23 -10.91
N VAL A 379 -6.46 8.09 -11.55
CA VAL A 379 -5.05 7.80 -11.89
C VAL A 379 -4.20 7.49 -10.68
N GLU A 380 -4.48 8.17 -9.58
CA GLU A 380 -3.81 8.01 -8.30
C GLU A 380 -4.01 6.62 -7.68
N ASP A 381 -5.14 5.97 -7.98
CA ASP A 381 -5.48 4.64 -7.47
C ASP A 381 -4.62 3.54 -8.13
N PHE A 382 -4.08 3.75 -9.33
CA PHE A 382 -3.39 2.68 -10.08
C PHE A 382 -1.97 3.01 -10.53
N ALA A 383 -1.41 4.15 -10.14
CA ALA A 383 -0.05 4.49 -10.51
C ALA A 383 0.71 5.18 -9.37
N HIS A 384 2.01 4.89 -9.26
CA HIS A 384 2.91 5.69 -8.45
C HIS A 384 3.41 6.86 -9.28
N LEU A 385 3.12 8.08 -8.81
CA LEU A 385 3.46 9.31 -9.51
C LEU A 385 4.67 9.97 -8.86
N GLY A 386 5.59 10.46 -9.69
CA GLY A 386 6.76 11.23 -9.27
C GLY A 386 6.89 12.49 -10.11
N LEU A 387 7.58 13.50 -9.55
CA LEU A 387 7.76 14.80 -10.18
C LEU A 387 9.23 15.21 -10.16
N ALA A 388 9.75 15.58 -11.32
CA ALA A 388 11.05 16.19 -11.48
C ALA A 388 10.94 17.44 -12.35
N VAL A 389 11.88 18.36 -12.14
CA VAL A 389 11.99 19.59 -12.92
C VAL A 389 13.35 19.69 -13.59
N PHE A 390 13.46 20.51 -14.64
CA PHE A 390 14.74 20.87 -15.25
C PHE A 390 14.75 22.30 -15.76
N GLY A 391 15.92 22.93 -15.75
CA GLY A 391 16.06 24.32 -16.15
C GLY A 391 17.52 24.67 -16.35
N HIS A 392 18.04 25.68 -15.65
CA HIS A 392 19.41 26.15 -15.83
C HIS A 392 20.47 25.10 -15.42
N ASN A 393 21.68 25.19 -15.97
CA ASN A 393 22.80 24.29 -15.65
C ASN A 393 23.82 24.88 -14.65
N SER A 394 23.52 26.04 -14.05
CA SER A 394 24.47 26.78 -13.22
C SER A 394 23.81 27.45 -12.00
N PRO A 395 24.50 27.56 -10.85
CA PRO A 395 25.69 26.78 -10.51
C PRO A 395 25.36 25.28 -10.52
N ALA A 396 26.34 24.44 -10.84
CA ALA A 396 26.14 22.99 -10.82
C ALA A 396 25.63 22.52 -9.44
N PRO A 397 24.68 21.57 -9.37
CA PRO A 397 24.23 20.72 -10.48
C PRO A 397 23.32 21.40 -11.51
N GLY A 398 22.67 22.51 -11.17
CA GLY A 398 21.71 23.22 -12.01
C GLY A 398 20.36 23.35 -11.30
N GLU A 399 19.28 23.57 -12.06
CA GLU A 399 17.90 23.59 -11.58
C GLU A 399 17.23 22.21 -11.67
N GLN A 400 17.85 21.23 -12.34
CA GLN A 400 17.29 19.90 -12.41
C GLN A 400 17.25 19.23 -11.04
N ARG A 401 16.07 18.76 -10.65
CA ARG A 401 15.83 18.21 -9.31
C ARG A 401 14.62 17.29 -9.33
N VAL A 402 14.70 16.18 -8.59
CA VAL A 402 13.55 15.36 -8.24
C VAL A 402 12.85 16.06 -7.09
N LEU A 403 11.62 16.48 -7.30
CA LEU A 403 10.81 17.15 -6.29
C LEU A 403 10.10 16.13 -5.40
N ILE A 404 9.61 15.07 -6.02
CA ILE A 404 8.84 13.99 -5.39
C ILE A 404 9.27 12.70 -6.08
N ASN A 405 9.64 11.68 -5.30
CA ASN A 405 9.95 10.36 -5.87
C ASN A 405 8.66 9.61 -6.21
N TYR A 406 8.75 8.41 -6.80
CA TYR A 406 7.54 7.63 -7.10
C TYR A 406 6.81 7.23 -5.81
N GLY A 407 5.52 7.58 -5.70
CA GLY A 407 4.66 7.14 -4.61
C GLY A 407 3.17 7.18 -4.95
N PRO A 408 2.32 6.51 -4.16
CA PRO A 408 0.86 6.54 -4.29
C PRO A 408 0.29 7.91 -3.89
N CYS A 409 -0.89 8.27 -4.40
CA CYS A 409 -1.72 9.40 -3.91
C CYS A 409 -1.00 10.76 -3.72
N MET A 410 -0.03 11.07 -4.59
CA MET A 410 0.85 12.25 -4.47
C MET A 410 0.22 13.60 -4.87
N GLN A 411 -1.11 13.73 -4.94
CA GLN A 411 -1.75 14.96 -5.44
C GLN A 411 -1.36 16.19 -4.61
N ASP A 412 -1.44 16.07 -3.28
CA ASP A 412 -1.12 17.16 -2.36
C ASP A 412 0.38 17.53 -2.40
N ASN A 413 1.27 16.53 -2.54
CA ASN A 413 2.70 16.75 -2.73
C ASN A 413 2.97 17.55 -4.01
N PHE A 414 2.33 17.21 -5.13
CA PHE A 414 2.47 17.95 -6.38
C PHE A 414 1.95 19.38 -6.25
N TYR A 415 0.79 19.56 -5.61
CA TYR A 415 0.21 20.89 -5.40
C TYR A 415 1.15 21.76 -4.57
N TRP A 416 1.68 21.23 -3.46
CA TRP A 416 2.63 21.95 -2.60
C TRP A 416 3.95 22.25 -3.32
N ALA A 417 4.52 21.26 -4.01
CA ALA A 417 5.82 21.37 -4.66
C ALA A 417 5.85 22.42 -5.79
N LEU A 418 4.73 22.60 -6.49
CA LEU A 418 4.61 23.52 -7.63
C LEU A 418 4.05 24.89 -7.27
N SER A 419 3.57 25.09 -6.03
CA SER A 419 2.88 26.31 -5.64
C SER A 419 3.85 27.48 -5.39
N PRO A 420 3.65 28.63 -6.04
CA PRO A 420 4.50 29.79 -5.84
C PRO A 420 4.35 30.39 -4.43
N GLU A 421 3.18 30.24 -3.81
CA GLU A 421 2.89 30.68 -2.44
C GLU A 421 3.82 30.00 -1.41
N VAL A 422 4.22 28.76 -1.67
CA VAL A 422 5.17 28.00 -0.84
C VAL A 422 6.60 28.54 -1.01
N SER A 423 6.94 28.97 -2.23
CA SER A 423 8.30 29.35 -2.60
C SER A 423 8.60 30.83 -2.46
N ASP A 424 7.60 31.71 -2.35
CA ASP A 424 7.80 33.16 -2.23
C ASP A 424 7.96 33.58 -0.75
N PRO A 425 9.15 34.07 -0.35
CA PRO A 425 9.37 34.52 1.04
C PRO A 425 8.59 35.77 1.43
N ALA A 426 7.90 36.43 0.50
CA ALA A 426 6.99 37.52 0.79
C ALA A 426 5.59 37.05 1.20
N CYS A 427 5.27 35.76 1.01
CA CYS A 427 3.99 35.20 1.42
C CYS A 427 3.98 34.92 2.94
N PRO A 428 2.82 35.02 3.61
CA PRO A 428 2.68 34.57 4.98
C PRO A 428 3.04 33.09 5.12
N ASP A 429 3.55 32.71 6.30
CA ASP A 429 3.72 31.30 6.65
C ASP A 429 2.37 30.56 6.54
N ILE A 430 2.39 29.36 5.98
CA ILE A 430 1.19 28.53 5.79
C ILE A 430 0.82 27.91 7.14
N ASP A 431 -0.47 27.96 7.49
CA ASP A 431 -0.99 27.37 8.72
C ASP A 431 -1.44 25.92 8.45
N TYR A 432 -0.58 24.95 8.80
CA TYR A 432 -0.87 23.52 8.65
C TYR A 432 -1.68 22.94 9.81
N SER A 433 -2.02 23.72 10.84
CA SER A 433 -2.77 23.21 12.00
C SER A 433 -4.13 22.56 11.68
N PRO A 434 -4.86 22.90 10.59
CA PRO A 434 -6.07 22.16 10.24
C PRO A 434 -5.84 20.67 9.96
N LEU A 435 -4.65 20.27 9.51
CA LEU A 435 -4.29 18.86 9.28
C LEU A 435 -4.25 18.04 10.58
N LEU A 436 -4.12 18.70 11.75
CA LEU A 436 -4.18 18.05 13.07
C LEU A 436 -5.57 17.57 13.42
N ASP A 437 -6.58 18.36 13.04
CA ASP A 437 -7.97 18.14 13.42
C ASP A 437 -8.74 17.37 12.33
N GLU A 438 -8.35 17.57 11.07
CA GLU A 438 -8.92 16.93 9.89
C GLU A 438 -7.76 16.49 8.97
N PRO A 439 -7.23 15.26 9.14
CA PRO A 439 -6.19 14.72 8.26
C PRO A 439 -6.62 14.71 6.81
N ALA A 440 -7.92 14.70 6.51
CA ALA A 440 -8.45 14.79 5.17
C ALA A 440 -8.74 16.24 4.68
N TYR A 441 -7.97 17.23 5.11
CA TYR A 441 -8.13 18.62 4.68
C TYR A 441 -7.32 18.94 3.40
N PRO A 442 -7.95 19.35 2.28
CA PRO A 442 -7.26 19.49 1.00
C PRO A 442 -6.17 20.57 1.03
N MET A 443 -4.97 20.26 0.51
CA MET A 443 -3.83 21.18 0.50
C MET A 443 -4.14 22.50 -0.24
N ALA A 444 -4.95 22.44 -1.30
CA ALA A 444 -5.41 23.62 -2.04
C ALA A 444 -6.23 24.61 -1.19
N ALA A 445 -6.88 24.15 -0.11
CA ALA A 445 -7.58 25.02 0.83
C ALA A 445 -6.64 25.67 1.85
N LEU A 446 -5.52 25.02 2.19
CA LEU A 446 -4.47 25.57 3.06
C LEU A 446 -3.61 26.61 2.35
N ILE A 447 -3.42 26.42 1.04
CA ILE A 447 -2.61 27.28 0.17
C ILE A 447 -3.52 27.94 -0.88
N PRO A 448 -4.39 28.88 -0.46
CA PRO A 448 -5.28 29.54 -1.38
C PRO A 448 -4.48 30.43 -2.33
N GLU A 449 -4.92 30.53 -3.57
CA GLU A 449 -4.23 31.36 -4.57
C GLU A 449 -4.20 32.85 -4.21
N ASP A 450 -5.01 33.35 -3.28
CA ASP A 450 -4.94 34.74 -2.83
C ASP A 450 -4.11 34.92 -1.54
N LEU A 451 -3.36 33.90 -1.11
CA LEU A 451 -2.54 33.95 0.11
C LEU A 451 -1.54 35.11 0.09
N CYS A 452 -1.02 35.47 -1.08
CA CYS A 452 -0.17 36.64 -1.27
C CYS A 452 -0.44 37.39 -2.58
N ASP A 453 -0.35 38.72 -2.47
CA ASP A 453 -0.74 39.66 -3.55
C ASP A 453 0.19 39.61 -4.78
N THR A 454 1.42 39.08 -4.69
CA THR A 454 2.42 39.25 -5.77
C THR A 454 3.53 38.18 -5.89
N PRO A 455 3.27 36.89 -6.15
CA PRO A 455 4.35 36.03 -6.64
C PRO A 455 4.82 36.47 -8.05
N TRP A 456 3.93 37.10 -8.85
CA TRP A 456 4.20 37.46 -10.26
C TRP A 456 4.43 38.95 -10.52
N GLY A 457 4.81 39.71 -9.48
CA GLY A 457 4.94 41.17 -9.51
C GLY A 457 6.02 41.74 -10.45
N GLY A 458 6.68 40.89 -11.24
CA GLY A 458 7.76 41.25 -12.15
C GLY A 458 9.15 41.03 -11.52
N SER A 459 10.12 40.78 -12.40
CA SER A 459 11.48 40.39 -12.04
C SER A 459 12.32 41.52 -11.39
N PRO A 460 13.33 41.19 -10.54
CA PRO A 460 13.73 39.85 -10.11
C PRO A 460 12.84 39.26 -9.02
N ILE A 461 12.61 37.95 -9.12
CA ILE A 461 11.92 37.16 -8.07
C ILE A 461 12.96 36.25 -7.43
N ASN A 462 13.02 36.26 -6.11
CA ASN A 462 13.96 35.46 -5.33
C ASN A 462 13.21 34.35 -4.59
N TRP A 463 12.99 33.24 -5.29
CA TRP A 463 12.35 32.05 -4.74
C TRP A 463 13.19 31.42 -3.63
N GLN A 464 12.49 30.91 -2.64
CA GLN A 464 12.98 29.87 -1.74
C GLN A 464 12.47 28.53 -2.22
N HIS A 465 13.19 27.46 -1.88
CA HIS A 465 12.82 26.10 -2.23
C HIS A 465 12.78 25.27 -0.95
N PRO A 466 11.79 25.53 -0.05
CA PRO A 466 11.59 24.70 1.13
C PRO A 466 11.42 23.24 0.74
N ALA A 467 11.78 22.36 1.67
CA ALA A 467 11.64 20.92 1.56
C ALA A 467 10.94 20.39 2.81
N SER A 468 10.03 19.44 2.61
CA SER A 468 9.46 18.57 3.63
C SER A 468 10.23 17.24 3.59
N VAL A 469 10.68 16.75 4.74
CA VAL A 469 11.31 15.43 4.86
C VAL A 469 10.20 14.41 5.10
N GLY A 470 10.23 13.30 4.39
CA GLY A 470 9.30 12.18 4.51
C GLY A 470 9.61 11.27 5.69
N GLY A 471 8.59 10.55 6.15
CA GLY A 471 8.66 9.64 7.28
C GLY A 471 8.32 10.31 8.62
N GLN A 472 7.22 9.85 9.24
CA GLN A 472 6.67 10.23 10.55
C GLN A 472 6.62 11.75 10.78
N PRO A 473 5.54 12.43 10.36
CA PRO A 473 5.11 13.62 11.07
C PRO A 473 4.80 13.23 12.52
N ASP A 474 5.54 13.80 13.47
CA ASP A 474 4.87 14.27 14.67
C ASP A 474 4.49 15.73 14.37
N PRO A 475 3.21 16.02 14.13
CA PRO A 475 2.76 17.41 14.01
C PRO A 475 3.04 18.26 15.26
N LEU A 476 3.46 17.64 16.38
CA LEU A 476 4.00 18.30 17.56
C LEU A 476 5.53 18.52 17.49
N ALA A 477 6.26 17.78 16.65
CA ALA A 477 7.71 17.93 16.44
C ALA A 477 8.06 18.86 15.27
N ASP A 478 7.24 18.89 14.21
CA ASP A 478 7.32 19.88 13.12
C ASP A 478 5.94 20.51 12.84
N PRO A 479 5.42 21.36 13.75
CA PRO A 479 4.13 22.04 13.56
C PRO A 479 4.10 23.01 12.35
N ASP A 480 5.24 23.22 11.69
CA ASP A 480 5.41 24.20 10.61
C ASP A 480 5.45 23.53 9.21
N GLY A 481 5.33 22.20 9.10
CA GLY A 481 5.41 21.43 7.85
C GLY A 481 4.11 20.70 7.46
N PRO A 482 3.96 20.31 6.17
CA PRO A 482 2.76 19.62 5.67
C PRO A 482 2.66 18.13 6.04
N GLY A 483 3.73 17.52 6.57
CA GLY A 483 3.70 16.15 7.10
C GLY A 483 3.64 15.02 6.07
N PHE A 484 4.13 15.24 4.84
CA PHE A 484 4.11 14.22 3.79
C PHE A 484 4.91 12.95 4.12
N ASP A 485 4.46 11.80 3.64
CA ASP A 485 5.16 10.52 3.81
C ASP A 485 6.45 10.41 2.99
N LEU A 486 6.50 11.10 1.84
CA LEU A 486 7.69 11.20 0.99
C LEU A 486 8.36 12.57 1.07
N ASP A 487 9.69 12.54 1.00
CA ASP A 487 10.52 13.73 0.79
C ASP A 487 9.96 14.54 -0.38
N THR A 488 9.54 15.78 -0.09
CA THR A 488 8.88 16.67 -1.04
C THR A 488 9.59 18.00 -1.07
N GLN A 489 10.06 18.42 -2.24
CA GLN A 489 10.76 19.69 -2.44
C GLN A 489 9.94 20.62 -3.31
N SER A 490 9.85 21.89 -2.91
CA SER A 490 9.20 22.90 -3.75
C SER A 490 10.17 23.47 -4.79
N HIS A 491 9.62 23.89 -5.92
CA HIS A 491 10.39 24.55 -6.95
C HIS A 491 9.60 25.63 -7.66
N MET A 492 10.35 26.62 -8.16
CA MET A 492 9.84 27.71 -8.97
C MET A 492 10.90 28.10 -10.01
N PRO A 493 10.53 28.30 -11.30
CA PRO A 493 11.47 28.73 -12.32
C PRO A 493 12.18 30.02 -11.96
N ARG A 494 13.49 30.10 -12.24
CA ARG A 494 14.23 31.33 -11.97
C ARG A 494 13.72 32.51 -12.79
N CYS A 495 13.80 33.69 -12.20
CA CYS A 495 13.44 34.95 -12.83
C CYS A 495 14.46 36.05 -12.44
N ASP A 496 15.74 35.78 -12.67
CA ASP A 496 16.90 36.56 -12.19
C ASP A 496 17.20 37.84 -13.00
N ASN A 497 16.84 37.84 -14.28
CA ASN A 497 17.16 38.89 -15.25
C ASN A 497 18.64 39.28 -15.39
N PRO A 498 19.48 38.37 -15.88
CA PRO A 498 20.87 38.66 -16.23
C PRO A 498 20.94 39.68 -17.38
N GLY A 499 20.90 40.97 -17.05
CA GLY A 499 20.86 42.07 -18.03
C GLY A 499 20.01 43.27 -17.60
N GLY A 500 19.18 43.13 -16.56
CA GLY A 500 18.36 44.21 -15.99
C GLY A 500 17.08 44.54 -16.78
N ASP A 501 16.68 43.68 -17.73
CA ASP A 501 15.44 43.84 -18.48
C ASP A 501 14.26 43.24 -17.71
N THR A 502 13.60 44.05 -16.89
CA THR A 502 12.44 43.65 -16.07
C THR A 502 11.17 43.39 -16.88
N SER A 503 11.22 43.44 -18.22
CA SER A 503 10.05 43.24 -19.07
C SER A 503 9.75 41.77 -19.38
N ILE A 504 10.60 40.83 -18.98
CA ILE A 504 10.38 39.37 -19.05
C ILE A 504 11.05 38.68 -17.86
N CYS A 505 10.67 37.44 -17.56
CA CYS A 505 11.46 36.54 -16.72
C CYS A 505 12.55 35.86 -17.56
N SER A 506 13.79 35.92 -17.08
CA SER A 506 14.95 35.23 -17.68
C SER A 506 15.95 34.82 -16.61
N GLY A 507 16.84 33.88 -16.92
CA GLY A 507 17.84 33.37 -15.97
C GLY A 507 18.02 31.86 -16.07
N SER A 508 16.97 31.17 -16.50
CA SER A 508 16.95 29.74 -16.77
C SER A 508 16.64 29.43 -18.23
N GLY A 509 17.03 28.24 -18.68
CA GLY A 509 16.83 27.77 -20.06
C GLY A 509 16.55 26.28 -20.11
N THR A 510 16.14 25.80 -21.28
CA THR A 510 15.59 24.44 -21.48
C THR A 510 16.71 23.40 -21.66
N TYR A 511 17.49 23.09 -20.60
CA TYR A 511 18.53 22.05 -20.62
C TYR A 511 17.92 20.64 -20.51
N THR A 512 17.06 20.26 -21.45
CA THR A 512 16.30 18.99 -21.46
C THR A 512 17.16 17.75 -21.20
N HIS A 513 18.38 17.68 -21.75
CA HIS A 513 19.25 16.51 -21.53
C HIS A 513 19.63 16.30 -20.06
N LEU A 514 19.76 17.36 -19.25
CA LEU A 514 20.09 17.24 -17.84
C LEU A 514 18.88 16.75 -17.03
N GLY A 515 17.67 17.16 -17.41
CA GLY A 515 16.44 16.62 -16.84
C GLY A 515 16.28 15.13 -17.14
N LEU A 516 16.51 14.73 -18.39
CA LEU A 516 16.44 13.34 -18.82
C LEU A 516 17.50 12.46 -18.15
N GLU A 517 18.75 12.95 -18.06
CA GLU A 517 19.81 12.28 -17.33
C GLU A 517 19.44 12.07 -15.85
N LEU A 518 18.86 13.09 -15.21
CA LEU A 518 18.43 13.03 -13.82
C LEU A 518 17.35 11.96 -13.59
N ILE A 519 16.26 11.97 -14.37
CA ILE A 519 15.16 11.00 -14.17
C ILE A 519 15.60 9.57 -14.49
N LYS A 520 16.50 9.39 -15.47
CA LYS A 520 17.10 8.09 -15.79
C LYS A 520 17.90 7.55 -14.60
N GLN A 521 18.71 8.39 -13.97
CA GLN A 521 19.49 8.01 -12.78
C GLN A 521 18.58 7.76 -11.57
N ASN A 522 17.56 8.60 -11.36
CA ASN A 522 16.59 8.42 -10.29
C ASN A 522 15.81 7.10 -10.44
N GLN A 523 15.33 6.81 -11.64
CA GLN A 523 14.61 5.56 -11.93
C GLN A 523 15.47 4.34 -11.64
N ALA A 524 16.74 4.32 -12.10
CA ALA A 524 17.64 3.20 -11.86
C ALA A 524 17.93 3.00 -10.36
N ALA A 525 18.10 4.10 -9.61
CA ALA A 525 18.31 4.04 -8.17
C ALA A 525 17.07 3.58 -7.41
N TYR A 526 15.90 4.14 -7.73
CA TYR A 526 14.62 3.74 -7.15
C TYR A 526 14.31 2.27 -7.42
N HIS A 527 14.42 1.82 -8.68
CA HIS A 527 14.15 0.43 -9.03
C HIS A 527 15.08 -0.54 -8.29
N ALA A 528 16.37 -0.21 -8.16
CA ALA A 528 17.30 -1.04 -7.39
C ALA A 528 16.95 -1.11 -5.90
N GLN A 529 16.38 -0.06 -5.33
CA GLN A 529 15.92 -0.02 -3.93
C GLN A 529 14.61 -0.79 -3.78
N ALA A 530 13.62 -0.51 -4.62
CA ALA A 530 12.32 -1.18 -4.61
C ALA A 530 12.43 -2.71 -4.84
N LEU A 531 13.41 -3.17 -5.64
CA LEU A 531 13.73 -4.60 -5.76
C LEU A 531 14.27 -5.23 -4.46
N GLN A 532 14.95 -4.46 -3.62
CA GLN A 532 15.46 -4.92 -2.33
C GLN A 532 14.34 -4.97 -1.28
N ASP A 533 13.44 -4.00 -1.33
CA ASP A 533 12.33 -3.86 -0.39
C ASP A 533 11.14 -4.75 -0.76
N GLY A 534 11.12 -5.30 -1.98
CA GLY A 534 10.04 -6.15 -2.48
C GLY A 534 8.87 -5.37 -3.07
N GLU A 535 8.99 -4.04 -3.18
CA GLU A 535 7.97 -3.15 -3.75
C GLU A 535 7.92 -3.22 -5.29
N ALA A 536 9.00 -3.69 -5.95
CA ALA A 536 9.10 -3.82 -7.39
C ALA A 536 9.74 -5.15 -7.81
N ASP A 537 9.53 -5.57 -9.06
CA ASP A 537 10.19 -6.72 -9.68
C ASP A 537 10.65 -6.40 -11.13
N GLU A 538 11.24 -7.37 -11.83
CA GLU A 538 11.76 -7.17 -13.20
C GLU A 538 10.70 -6.79 -14.24
N SER A 539 9.42 -7.01 -13.94
CA SER A 539 8.28 -6.66 -14.79
C SER A 539 7.63 -5.32 -14.44
N THR A 540 8.10 -4.64 -13.38
CA THR A 540 7.64 -3.29 -13.03
C THR A 540 7.76 -2.34 -14.21
N ARG A 541 6.64 -1.72 -14.57
CA ARG A 541 6.58 -0.75 -15.67
C ARG A 541 6.96 0.64 -15.18
N TYR A 542 7.81 1.31 -15.96
CA TYR A 542 8.17 2.71 -15.78
C TYR A 542 7.87 3.48 -17.06
N LEU A 543 7.36 4.70 -16.94
CA LEU A 543 7.20 5.62 -18.05
C LEU A 543 7.42 7.07 -17.61
N ASN A 544 7.74 7.92 -18.57
CA ASN A 544 8.01 9.33 -18.36
C ASN A 544 7.03 10.20 -19.15
N ILE A 545 6.66 11.34 -18.58
CA ILE A 545 5.91 12.40 -19.27
C ILE A 545 6.77 13.67 -19.24
N LEU A 546 7.31 14.07 -20.40
CA LEU A 546 8.08 15.30 -20.57
C LEU A 546 7.15 16.44 -20.99
N ILE A 547 7.06 17.49 -20.17
CA ILE A 547 6.29 18.71 -20.48
C ILE A 547 7.28 19.88 -20.68
N THR A 548 7.22 20.55 -21.83
CA THR A 548 8.09 21.71 -22.13
C THR A 548 7.40 22.78 -22.97
N ASP A 549 7.71 24.05 -22.72
CA ASP A 549 7.14 25.19 -23.45
C ASP A 549 8.02 25.72 -24.59
N GLY A 550 9.21 25.14 -24.77
CA GLY A 550 10.27 25.77 -25.53
C GLY A 550 11.17 24.83 -26.31
N LYS A 551 12.06 25.44 -27.11
CA LYS A 551 13.12 24.73 -27.80
C LYS A 551 14.32 24.59 -26.89
N TYR A 552 14.96 23.42 -26.90
CA TYR A 552 16.24 23.24 -26.24
C TYR A 552 17.44 23.80 -27.03
N ASP A 553 17.23 24.35 -28.23
CA ASP A 553 18.29 24.91 -29.08
C ASP A 553 19.12 25.98 -28.33
N GLY A 554 20.42 25.72 -28.18
CA GLY A 554 21.35 26.59 -27.46
C GLY A 554 21.59 26.21 -26.00
N TYR A 555 20.80 25.27 -25.47
CA TYR A 555 20.94 24.71 -24.12
C TYR A 555 21.31 23.21 -24.18
N SER A 556 20.65 22.47 -25.06
CA SER A 556 20.93 21.06 -25.37
C SER A 556 21.22 20.89 -26.87
N THR A 557 21.77 19.73 -27.22
CA THR A 557 21.89 19.28 -28.61
C THR A 557 21.04 18.03 -28.82
N ASP A 558 20.58 17.80 -30.06
CA ASP A 558 19.87 16.57 -30.44
C ASP A 558 20.64 15.33 -29.98
N ALA A 559 21.97 15.31 -30.12
CA ALA A 559 22.79 14.16 -29.74
C ALA A 559 22.75 13.85 -28.24
N GLN A 560 22.63 14.88 -27.39
CA GLN A 560 22.51 14.69 -25.93
C GLN A 560 21.11 14.19 -25.57
N VAL A 561 20.07 14.90 -26.03
CA VAL A 561 18.67 14.56 -25.73
C VAL A 561 18.32 13.16 -26.26
N LYS A 562 18.75 12.87 -27.49
CA LYS A 562 18.55 11.57 -28.13
C LYS A 562 19.23 10.44 -27.38
N ALA A 563 20.45 10.65 -26.86
CA ALA A 563 21.19 9.60 -26.17
C ALA A 563 20.44 9.15 -24.91
N GLU A 564 19.92 10.09 -24.11
CA GLU A 564 19.16 9.76 -22.91
C GLU A 564 17.84 9.05 -23.21
N LEU A 565 17.08 9.54 -24.21
CA LEU A 565 15.79 8.95 -24.58
C LEU A 565 15.92 7.55 -25.21
N GLU A 566 16.87 7.35 -26.14
CA GLU A 566 17.06 6.03 -26.75
C GLU A 566 17.57 5.00 -25.72
N GLU A 567 18.31 5.41 -24.69
CA GLU A 567 18.74 4.53 -23.61
C GLU A 567 17.56 4.10 -22.73
N MET A 568 16.71 5.03 -22.30
CA MET A 568 15.49 4.71 -21.55
C MET A 568 14.52 3.85 -22.37
N ALA A 569 14.29 4.18 -23.64
CA ALA A 569 13.44 3.38 -24.53
C ALA A 569 14.00 1.97 -24.75
N ALA A 570 15.34 1.81 -24.83
CA ALA A 570 15.98 0.50 -24.91
C ALA A 570 15.85 -0.32 -23.61
N ALA A 571 15.64 0.34 -22.48
CA ALA A 571 15.31 -0.27 -21.19
C ALA A 571 13.80 -0.53 -21.01
N GLY A 572 12.96 -0.25 -22.03
CA GLY A 572 11.52 -0.42 -21.96
C GLY A 572 10.76 0.72 -21.27
N ILE A 573 11.43 1.85 -21.04
CA ILE A 573 10.85 3.04 -20.39
C ILE A 573 10.46 4.04 -21.47
N GLU A 574 9.17 4.14 -21.74
CA GLU A 574 8.63 5.04 -22.75
C GLU A 574 8.63 6.49 -22.24
N THR A 575 8.80 7.45 -23.15
CA THR A 575 8.69 8.88 -22.83
C THR A 575 7.69 9.55 -23.74
N PHE A 576 6.56 9.95 -23.16
CA PHE A 576 5.57 10.79 -23.79
C PHE A 576 6.04 12.24 -23.72
N VAL A 577 5.81 12.99 -24.80
CA VAL A 577 6.30 14.38 -24.92
C VAL A 577 5.10 15.28 -25.19
N ILE A 578 4.93 16.30 -24.34
CA ILE A 578 3.88 17.31 -24.47
C ILE A 578 4.53 18.68 -24.64
N GLY A 579 4.15 19.37 -25.71
CA GLY A 579 4.45 20.78 -25.90
C GLY A 579 3.37 21.64 -25.25
N LEU A 580 3.76 22.58 -24.39
CA LEU A 580 2.84 23.52 -23.74
C LEU A 580 2.99 24.95 -24.31
N GLY A 581 1.92 25.50 -24.85
CA GLY A 581 1.86 26.88 -25.32
C GLY A 581 2.49 27.13 -26.70
N ASP A 582 2.60 28.41 -27.08
CA ASP A 582 2.88 28.84 -28.46
C ASP A 582 4.38 28.85 -28.86
N GLY A 583 5.28 28.54 -27.93
CA GLY A 583 6.74 28.55 -28.09
C GLY A 583 7.35 27.28 -28.67
N VAL A 584 6.55 26.22 -28.80
CA VAL A 584 7.02 24.86 -29.07
C VAL A 584 7.39 24.61 -30.52
N ASN A 585 8.24 23.60 -30.74
CA ASN A 585 8.61 23.13 -32.06
C ASN A 585 8.19 21.67 -32.23
N MET A 586 7.00 21.46 -32.78
CA MET A 586 6.45 20.10 -32.94
C MET A 586 7.38 19.15 -33.69
N ALA A 587 8.20 19.61 -34.64
CA ALA A 587 9.16 18.73 -35.31
C ALA A 587 10.30 18.25 -34.38
N GLN A 588 10.69 19.09 -33.40
CA GLN A 588 11.66 18.72 -32.38
C GLN A 588 11.01 17.85 -31.29
N LEU A 589 9.76 18.15 -30.90
CA LEU A 589 9.02 17.34 -29.94
C LEU A 589 8.71 15.94 -30.49
N ASP A 590 8.25 15.83 -31.73
CA ASP A 590 8.04 14.55 -32.42
C ASP A 590 9.36 13.76 -32.50
N ALA A 591 10.48 14.42 -32.74
CA ALA A 591 11.78 13.74 -32.73
C ALA A 591 12.10 13.16 -31.34
N MET A 592 11.80 13.88 -30.26
CA MET A 592 11.93 13.37 -28.90
C MET A 592 10.98 12.20 -28.62
N ALA A 593 9.70 12.31 -29.00
CA ALA A 593 8.74 11.21 -28.85
C ALA A 593 9.17 9.95 -29.62
N VAL A 594 9.72 10.10 -30.83
CA VAL A 594 10.31 8.98 -31.59
C VAL A 594 11.50 8.37 -30.86
N TRP A 595 12.41 9.18 -30.31
CA TRP A 595 13.57 8.67 -29.56
C TRP A 595 13.14 8.01 -28.24
N GLY A 596 12.07 8.51 -27.62
CA GLY A 596 11.48 8.00 -26.39
C GLY A 596 10.50 6.84 -26.58
N GLY A 597 10.31 6.33 -27.80
CA GLY A 597 9.51 5.13 -28.08
C GLY A 597 8.01 5.35 -28.37
N THR A 598 7.46 6.55 -28.16
CA THR A 598 6.01 6.84 -28.22
C THR A 598 5.55 7.38 -29.59
N GLY A 599 6.48 7.84 -30.42
CA GLY A 599 6.23 8.19 -31.82
C GLY A 599 5.86 9.64 -32.07
N GLN A 600 4.70 10.13 -31.62
CA GLN A 600 4.27 11.53 -31.84
C GLN A 600 4.13 12.28 -30.53
N ALA A 601 4.49 13.57 -30.54
CA ALA A 601 4.29 14.44 -29.39
C ALA A 601 2.85 14.98 -29.36
N TYR A 602 2.38 15.31 -28.16
CA TYR A 602 1.14 16.04 -27.93
C TYR A 602 1.40 17.55 -28.01
N ASP A 603 0.40 18.28 -28.49
CA ASP A 603 0.41 19.74 -28.61
C ASP A 603 -0.72 20.26 -27.72
N ALA A 604 -0.39 21.08 -26.73
CA ALA A 604 -1.34 21.66 -25.79
C ALA A 604 -1.14 23.18 -25.75
N ASP A 605 -2.09 23.94 -26.31
CA ASP A 605 -2.01 25.41 -26.33
C ASP A 605 -2.29 26.02 -24.94
N ASN A 606 -2.95 25.27 -24.06
CA ASN A 606 -3.41 25.74 -22.75
C ASN A 606 -3.62 24.60 -21.73
N GLN A 607 -3.91 24.95 -20.47
CA GLN A 607 -4.22 24.00 -19.39
C GLN A 607 -5.21 22.89 -19.79
N ALA A 608 -6.36 23.23 -20.37
CA ALA A 608 -7.39 22.23 -20.67
C ALA A 608 -6.93 21.23 -21.75
N GLU A 609 -6.11 21.68 -22.70
CA GLU A 609 -5.50 20.79 -23.70
C GLU A 609 -4.38 19.94 -23.10
N LEU A 610 -3.67 20.46 -22.09
CA LEU A 610 -2.68 19.70 -21.32
C LEU A 610 -3.37 18.59 -20.50
N GLU A 611 -4.48 18.88 -19.83
CA GLU A 611 -5.31 17.89 -19.12
C GLU A 611 -5.79 16.77 -20.07
N ILE A 612 -6.26 17.13 -21.27
CA ILE A 612 -6.66 16.15 -22.30
C ILE A 612 -5.47 15.28 -22.75
N ALA A 613 -4.30 15.89 -22.96
CA ALA A 613 -3.11 15.16 -23.38
C ALA A 613 -2.64 14.19 -22.28
N LEU A 614 -2.65 14.64 -21.02
CA LEU A 614 -2.34 13.83 -19.84
C LEU A 614 -3.31 12.64 -19.70
N GLY A 615 -4.62 12.88 -19.76
CA GLY A 615 -5.63 11.81 -19.73
C GLY A 615 -5.44 10.79 -20.85
N SER A 616 -5.16 11.25 -22.08
CA SER A 616 -4.89 10.37 -23.23
C SER A 616 -3.65 9.49 -23.05
N ILE A 617 -2.63 9.99 -22.35
CA ILE A 617 -1.41 9.22 -22.05
C ILE A 617 -1.73 8.16 -21.00
N VAL A 618 -2.43 8.53 -19.94
CA VAL A 618 -2.76 7.61 -18.85
C VAL A 618 -3.68 6.48 -19.34
N GLU A 619 -4.68 6.79 -20.16
CA GLU A 619 -5.55 5.78 -20.78
C GLU A 619 -4.81 4.78 -21.67
N SER A 620 -3.59 5.11 -22.11
CA SER A 620 -2.74 4.19 -22.88
C SER A 620 -1.92 3.23 -22.02
N ILE A 621 -1.88 3.44 -20.71
CA ILE A 621 -1.16 2.57 -19.77
C ILE A 621 -1.96 1.27 -19.64
N GLU A 622 -1.44 0.18 -20.21
CA GLU A 622 -2.03 -1.15 -20.00
C GLU A 622 -2.02 -1.51 -18.50
N LEU A 623 -3.19 -1.62 -17.90
CA LEU A 623 -3.36 -2.08 -16.53
C LEU A 623 -3.62 -3.58 -16.51
N ASP A 624 -3.11 -4.25 -15.48
CA ASP A 624 -3.58 -5.59 -15.16
C ASP A 624 -4.96 -5.42 -14.50
N PRO A 625 -6.04 -5.90 -15.15
CA PRO A 625 -7.41 -5.67 -14.70
C PRO A 625 -7.73 -6.40 -13.38
N CYS A 626 -6.82 -7.23 -12.89
CA CYS A 626 -7.01 -8.06 -11.71
C CYS A 626 -6.26 -7.53 -10.47
N CYS A 627 -5.67 -6.33 -10.51
CA CYS A 627 -4.91 -5.75 -9.40
C CYS A 627 -5.77 -5.12 -8.29
N ALA A 628 -5.21 -5.12 -7.08
CA ALA A 628 -5.60 -4.17 -6.05
C ALA A 628 -5.06 -2.78 -6.40
N PHE A 629 -5.86 -1.76 -6.13
CA PHE A 629 -5.56 -0.36 -6.38
C PHE A 629 -5.29 0.35 -5.05
N ASN A 630 -4.48 1.41 -5.06
CA ASN A 630 -4.38 2.33 -3.93
C ASN A 630 -5.77 2.90 -3.64
N ASP A 631 -6.10 3.06 -2.37
CA ASP A 631 -7.29 3.82 -1.96
C ASP A 631 -6.88 5.25 -1.61
N CYS A 632 -6.87 6.13 -2.60
CA CYS A 632 -6.57 7.56 -2.41
C CYS A 632 -7.81 8.36 -1.97
N SER A 633 -8.90 7.72 -1.50
CA SER A 633 -10.14 8.41 -1.18
C SER A 633 -10.09 9.25 0.10
N GLU A 634 -9.07 9.07 0.94
CA GLU A 634 -8.76 9.90 2.10
C GLU A 634 -7.62 10.89 1.74
N ASN A 635 -7.84 12.21 1.85
CA ASN A 635 -6.86 13.23 1.42
C ASN A 635 -6.69 14.45 2.35
N PRO A 636 -5.49 14.76 2.89
CA PRO A 636 -4.28 13.97 2.74
C PRO A 636 -4.49 12.58 3.28
N GLU A 637 -3.77 11.63 2.67
CA GLU A 637 -3.72 10.27 3.18
C GLU A 637 -3.46 10.36 4.69
N PRO A 638 -4.18 9.60 5.53
CA PRO A 638 -3.80 9.48 6.91
C PRO A 638 -2.35 9.02 6.93
N GLY A 639 -1.43 9.96 7.24
CA GLY A 639 0.01 9.70 7.21
C GLY A 639 0.25 8.41 7.96
N GLY A 640 0.93 7.46 7.31
CA GLY A 640 0.89 6.02 7.58
C GLY A 640 1.09 5.60 9.03
N PHE A 641 0.11 5.86 9.88
CA PHE A 641 -0.28 4.98 10.94
C PHE A 641 -0.98 3.85 10.21
N GLU A 642 -0.21 2.88 9.70
CA GLU A 642 -0.78 1.57 9.48
C GLU A 642 -1.61 1.26 10.73
N GLU A 643 -2.91 1.01 10.58
CA GLU A 643 -3.78 0.67 11.70
C GLU A 643 -3.27 -0.58 12.46
N ASP A 644 -2.27 -1.26 11.89
CA ASP A 644 -1.55 -2.39 12.46
C ASP A 644 -0.47 -2.02 13.50
N GLU A 645 0.01 -0.76 13.55
CA GLU A 645 0.75 -0.24 14.71
C GLU A 645 -0.17 0.65 15.55
N VAL A 646 -1.15 0.03 16.20
CA VAL A 646 -1.84 0.65 17.34
C VAL A 646 -0.80 0.91 18.43
N PHE A 647 -0.18 2.09 18.40
CA PHE A 647 0.62 2.59 19.49
C PHE A 647 -0.34 2.77 20.69
N GLU A 648 -0.29 1.83 21.63
CA GLU A 648 -1.28 1.65 22.69
C GLU A 648 -1.14 2.73 23.79
N TRP A 649 -1.52 3.95 23.45
CA TRP A 649 -1.57 5.08 24.39
C TRP A 649 -2.86 5.06 25.21
N CYS A 650 -2.74 5.42 26.48
CA CYS A 650 -3.85 5.54 27.43
C CYS A 650 -3.84 6.88 28.17
N LEU A 651 -5.03 7.39 28.52
CA LEU A 651 -5.19 8.53 29.43
C LEU A 651 -5.50 8.06 30.85
N GLU A 652 -6.16 6.92 30.98
CA GLU A 652 -6.52 6.27 32.24
C GLU A 652 -6.57 4.75 32.09
N ASP A 653 -6.58 4.02 33.21
CA ASP A 653 -6.60 2.55 33.21
C ASP A 653 -7.83 1.95 32.49
N LEU A 654 -8.88 2.77 32.27
CA LEU A 654 -10.09 2.35 31.57
C LEU A 654 -9.87 2.25 30.05
N ASP A 655 -8.85 2.91 29.53
CA ASP A 655 -8.47 2.88 28.11
C ASP A 655 -7.71 1.60 27.77
N CYS A 656 -7.15 0.92 28.78
CA CYS A 656 -6.38 -0.32 28.63
C CYS A 656 -7.25 -1.57 28.67
N GLY A 657 -6.71 -2.70 28.21
CA GLY A 657 -7.32 -4.01 28.37
C GLY A 657 -7.61 -4.35 29.84
N PRO A 658 -8.54 -5.29 30.10
CA PRO A 658 -8.94 -5.66 31.48
C PRO A 658 -7.79 -6.21 32.35
N ASP A 659 -6.65 -6.55 31.74
CA ASP A 659 -5.44 -7.05 32.40
C ASP A 659 -4.24 -6.10 32.23
N GLU A 660 -4.47 -4.82 31.93
CA GLU A 660 -3.46 -3.77 31.76
C GLU A 660 -3.76 -2.53 32.62
N VAL A 661 -2.74 -1.71 32.87
CA VAL A 661 -2.84 -0.42 33.58
C VAL A 661 -2.10 0.65 32.81
N CYS A 662 -2.58 1.88 32.94
CA CYS A 662 -2.02 3.01 32.23
C CYS A 662 -0.77 3.53 32.96
N SER A 663 0.41 3.21 32.43
CA SER A 663 1.69 3.67 32.97
C SER A 663 2.08 5.02 32.37
N LYS A 664 1.89 6.10 33.14
CA LYS A 664 2.32 7.44 32.73
C LYS A 664 3.75 7.72 33.19
N GLY A 665 4.57 8.26 32.28
CA GLY A 665 5.84 8.87 32.63
C GLY A 665 5.67 10.08 33.56
N PRO A 666 6.73 10.50 34.26
CA PRO A 666 6.65 11.57 35.26
C PRO A 666 6.25 12.95 34.71
N ASP A 667 6.33 13.18 33.39
CA ASP A 667 6.06 14.46 32.74
C ASP A 667 5.02 14.39 31.58
N ASP A 668 4.35 13.25 31.36
CA ASP A 668 3.57 13.01 30.14
C ASP A 668 2.04 13.15 30.30
N ALA A 669 1.38 13.68 29.27
CA ALA A 669 -0.08 13.77 29.20
C ALA A 669 -0.74 12.40 28.92
N TRP A 670 -0.01 11.50 28.26
CA TRP A 670 -0.41 10.17 27.81
C TRP A 670 0.47 9.10 28.48
N GLY A 671 -0.05 7.89 28.68
CA GLY A 671 0.67 6.73 29.21
C GLY A 671 0.64 5.56 28.24
N GLU A 672 1.33 4.48 28.58
CA GLU A 672 1.33 3.22 27.82
C GLU A 672 0.52 2.17 28.60
N CYS A 673 -0.30 1.37 27.93
CA CYS A 673 -0.97 0.23 28.55
C CYS A 673 0.03 -0.89 28.82
N VAL A 674 0.40 -1.07 30.08
CA VAL A 674 1.30 -2.15 30.48
C VAL A 674 0.51 -3.24 31.19
N PRO A 675 0.80 -4.53 30.95
CA PRO A 675 0.14 -5.62 31.65
C PRO A 675 0.21 -5.45 33.18
N VAL A 676 -0.89 -5.75 33.88
CA VAL A 676 -0.94 -5.76 35.34
C VAL A 676 -0.04 -6.89 35.83
N CYS A 677 1.16 -6.52 36.28
CA CYS A 677 2.17 -7.47 36.72
C CYS A 677 1.63 -8.41 37.82
N GLY A 678 1.71 -9.72 37.58
CA GLY A 678 1.33 -10.75 38.55
C GLY A 678 2.26 -10.82 39.76
N CYS A 679 3.47 -10.26 39.63
CA CYS A 679 4.47 -10.07 40.67
C CYS A 679 5.38 -8.89 40.31
N SER A 680 5.94 -8.23 41.31
CA SER A 680 6.95 -7.16 41.14
C SER A 680 8.29 -7.51 41.79
N VAL A 681 8.27 -8.46 42.71
CA VAL A 681 9.41 -9.03 43.42
C VAL A 681 9.12 -10.49 43.74
N ASP A 682 10.17 -11.30 43.97
CA ASP A 682 10.02 -12.74 44.29
C ASP A 682 9.11 -13.02 45.50
N SER A 683 9.00 -12.08 46.44
CA SER A 683 8.12 -12.24 47.60
C SER A 683 6.63 -12.17 47.27
N ASP A 684 6.27 -11.74 46.08
CA ASP A 684 4.89 -11.72 45.59
C ASP A 684 4.44 -13.11 45.09
N CYS A 685 5.40 -14.02 44.86
CA CYS A 685 5.18 -15.38 44.36
C CYS A 685 5.10 -16.44 45.48
N GLY A 686 4.64 -17.65 45.12
CA GLY A 686 4.57 -18.78 46.06
C GLY A 686 5.95 -19.28 46.49
N ASP A 687 5.98 -20.10 47.55
CA ASP A 687 7.22 -20.78 47.96
C ASP A 687 7.78 -21.59 46.77
N LEU A 688 9.03 -21.32 46.38
CA LEU A 688 9.75 -21.90 45.22
C LEU A 688 9.34 -21.34 43.84
N GLU A 689 8.84 -20.11 43.78
CA GLU A 689 8.62 -19.35 42.54
C GLU A 689 9.44 -18.05 42.56
N LEU A 690 9.87 -17.59 41.39
CA LEU A 690 10.61 -16.33 41.18
C LEU A 690 9.77 -15.41 40.31
N CYS A 691 9.88 -14.11 40.55
CA CYS A 691 9.25 -13.12 39.70
C CYS A 691 10.17 -12.81 38.52
N VAL A 692 9.87 -13.37 37.36
CA VAL A 692 10.61 -13.13 36.12
C VAL A 692 9.62 -12.59 35.10
N ASP A 693 9.91 -11.41 34.56
CA ASP A 693 9.08 -10.74 33.54
C ASP A 693 7.59 -10.68 33.92
N CYS A 694 7.32 -10.34 35.18
CA CYS A 694 5.97 -10.22 35.77
C CYS A 694 5.15 -11.52 35.86
N GLU A 695 5.78 -12.68 35.69
CA GLU A 695 5.18 -14.00 35.93
C GLU A 695 5.90 -14.73 37.08
N CYS A 696 5.11 -15.40 37.94
CA CYS A 696 5.65 -16.28 38.97
C CYS A 696 6.03 -17.62 38.35
N VAL A 697 7.31 -17.75 37.98
CA VAL A 697 7.83 -18.98 37.37
C VAL A 697 8.45 -19.87 38.44
N PRO A 698 8.35 -21.22 38.33
CA PRO A 698 9.04 -22.12 39.25
C PRO A 698 10.54 -21.84 39.30
N ALA A 699 11.10 -21.77 40.50
CA ALA A 699 12.51 -21.65 40.75
C ALA A 699 13.30 -22.71 39.95
N PRO A 700 14.31 -22.32 39.14
CA PRO A 700 15.06 -23.26 38.31
C PRO A 700 15.88 -24.27 39.13
N CYS A 701 16.16 -24.00 40.41
CA CYS A 701 16.79 -24.96 41.32
C CYS A 701 16.35 -24.78 42.78
N VAL A 702 16.44 -25.86 43.56
CA VAL A 702 16.33 -25.82 45.02
C VAL A 702 17.56 -26.44 45.72
N ALA A 703 18.39 -27.13 44.97
CA ALA A 703 19.70 -27.62 45.37
C ALA A 703 20.64 -27.66 44.16
N ASP A 704 21.95 -27.69 44.39
CA ASP A 704 22.96 -27.74 43.33
C ASP A 704 22.70 -28.88 42.32
N SER A 705 22.15 -30.00 42.78
CA SER A 705 21.84 -31.15 41.91
C SER A 705 20.78 -30.89 40.85
N ASP A 706 20.02 -29.81 40.98
CA ASP A 706 18.99 -29.41 40.00
C ASP A 706 19.60 -28.60 38.84
N CYS A 707 20.82 -28.09 39.00
CA CYS A 707 21.56 -27.32 38.01
C CYS A 707 22.46 -28.20 37.13
N ASP A 708 22.89 -27.69 35.96
CA ASP A 708 23.65 -28.49 35.00
C ASP A 708 25.03 -28.89 35.54
N GLN A 709 25.12 -30.13 36.00
CA GLN A 709 26.37 -30.73 36.49
C GLN A 709 27.36 -31.05 35.36
N GLY A 710 26.93 -30.95 34.10
CA GLY A 710 27.75 -31.08 32.90
C GLY A 710 28.40 -29.76 32.47
N ALA A 711 27.92 -28.61 32.97
CA ALA A 711 28.52 -27.32 32.73
C ALA A 711 29.97 -27.29 33.26
N GLN A 712 30.83 -26.50 32.62
CA GLN A 712 32.18 -26.26 33.07
C GLN A 712 32.30 -24.75 33.30
N PRO A 713 32.39 -24.27 34.56
CA PRO A 713 32.33 -25.05 35.81
C PRO A 713 30.91 -25.56 36.11
N PRO A 714 30.74 -26.63 36.93
CA PRO A 714 29.41 -27.14 37.29
C PRO A 714 28.59 -26.03 37.94
N GLU A 715 27.33 -25.88 37.53
CA GLU A 715 26.45 -24.89 38.13
C GLU A 715 26.04 -25.29 39.56
N ILE A 716 25.88 -24.30 40.43
CA ILE A 716 25.41 -24.45 41.80
C ILE A 716 24.14 -23.60 42.00
N CYS A 717 23.29 -24.03 42.92
CA CYS A 717 22.05 -23.34 43.20
C CYS A 717 22.30 -22.27 44.27
N VAL A 718 22.27 -21.01 43.85
CA VAL A 718 22.39 -19.86 44.76
C VAL A 718 21.12 -19.04 44.64
N ASP A 719 20.42 -18.86 45.77
CA ASP A 719 19.16 -18.12 45.84
C ASP A 719 18.14 -18.53 44.77
N ASN A 720 18.00 -19.86 44.59
CA ASN A 720 17.12 -20.50 43.63
C ASN A 720 17.46 -20.27 42.14
N GLN A 721 18.64 -19.72 41.82
CA GLN A 721 19.17 -19.62 40.46
C GLN A 721 20.39 -20.53 40.28
N CYS A 722 20.47 -21.16 39.10
CA CYS A 722 21.66 -21.90 38.69
C CYS A 722 22.70 -20.91 38.21
N VAL A 723 23.75 -20.72 39.00
CA VAL A 723 24.88 -19.87 38.66
C VAL A 723 26.12 -20.74 38.45
N PRO A 724 27.06 -20.34 37.56
CA PRO A 724 28.31 -21.06 37.39
C PRO A 724 29.03 -21.21 38.74
N GLY A 725 29.36 -22.45 39.10
CA GLY A 725 30.12 -22.74 40.31
C GLY A 725 31.56 -22.23 40.22
N PRO A 726 32.30 -22.25 41.34
CA PRO A 726 33.69 -21.81 41.31
C PRO A 726 34.54 -22.71 40.42
N CYS A 727 35.42 -22.12 39.62
CA CYS A 727 36.43 -22.86 38.87
C CYS A 727 37.64 -23.16 39.76
N ASP A 728 38.33 -24.29 39.52
CA ASP A 728 39.61 -24.63 40.16
C ASP A 728 40.79 -24.56 39.18
N SER A 729 40.50 -24.40 37.88
CA SER A 729 41.49 -24.33 36.79
C SER A 729 40.89 -23.76 35.51
N ASP A 730 41.73 -23.19 34.65
CA ASP A 730 41.32 -22.61 33.35
C ASP A 730 40.59 -23.61 32.45
N ALA A 731 40.90 -24.92 32.57
CA ALA A 731 40.24 -25.98 31.81
C ALA A 731 38.75 -26.15 32.15
N GLN A 732 38.30 -25.59 33.28
CA GLN A 732 36.90 -25.58 33.67
C GLN A 732 36.18 -24.33 33.19
N CYS A 733 36.84 -23.38 32.51
CA CYS A 733 36.17 -22.19 32.01
C CYS A 733 35.81 -22.34 30.52
N PRO A 734 34.60 -21.91 30.10
CA PRO A 734 34.19 -22.04 28.71
C PRO A 734 34.97 -21.06 27.83
N GLY A 735 35.36 -21.52 26.62
CA GLY A 735 36.08 -20.69 25.65
C GLY A 735 37.54 -20.40 26.06
N ALA A 736 37.94 -19.12 25.94
CA ALA A 736 39.31 -18.65 26.24
C ALA A 736 39.43 -18.00 27.64
N LEU A 737 38.44 -18.17 28.50
CA LEU A 737 38.42 -17.63 29.86
C LEU A 737 39.40 -18.39 30.76
N ALA A 738 39.97 -17.71 31.76
CA ALA A 738 40.90 -18.27 32.73
C ALA A 738 40.27 -18.24 34.13
N CYS A 739 40.65 -19.22 34.95
CA CYS A 739 40.15 -19.30 36.30
C CYS A 739 40.96 -18.39 37.23
N VAL A 740 40.38 -17.24 37.57
CA VAL A 740 41.00 -16.24 38.44
C VAL A 740 40.22 -16.19 39.75
N ASN A 741 40.87 -16.61 40.84
CA ASN A 741 40.29 -16.62 42.20
C ASN A 741 38.96 -17.39 42.36
N GLY A 742 38.68 -18.34 41.47
CA GLY A 742 37.45 -19.13 41.51
C GLY A 742 36.37 -18.64 40.54
N GLU A 743 36.61 -17.57 39.79
CA GLU A 743 35.71 -17.06 38.75
C GLU A 743 36.37 -17.18 37.37
N CYS A 744 35.56 -17.51 36.36
CA CYS A 744 36.02 -17.59 34.97
C CYS A 744 36.01 -16.19 34.35
N GLU A 745 37.16 -15.53 34.36
CA GLU A 745 37.34 -14.18 33.83
C GLU A 745 38.12 -14.21 32.50
N VAL A 746 38.00 -13.17 31.69
CA VAL A 746 38.86 -13.00 30.52
C VAL A 746 40.30 -12.78 31.02
N PRO A 747 41.28 -13.63 30.66
CA PRO A 747 42.64 -13.42 31.10
C PRO A 747 43.17 -12.13 30.47
N ALA A 748 43.56 -11.17 31.31
CA ALA A 748 44.23 -9.96 30.83
C ALA A 748 45.38 -10.33 29.87
N CYS A 749 45.47 -9.67 28.72
CA CYS A 749 46.44 -10.00 27.67
C CYS A 749 47.94 -9.76 27.99
N PRO A 750 48.41 -9.34 29.19
CA PRO A 750 49.84 -9.45 29.51
C PRO A 750 50.38 -10.88 29.54
N ALA A 751 49.51 -11.91 29.67
CA ALA A 751 49.90 -13.32 29.79
C ALA A 751 49.69 -14.15 28.51
N VAL A 752 48.81 -13.73 27.61
CA VAL A 752 48.50 -14.42 26.34
C VAL A 752 48.59 -13.41 25.19
N PRO A 753 49.38 -13.68 24.13
CA PRO A 753 49.45 -12.80 22.96
C PRO A 753 48.08 -12.66 22.31
N CYS A 754 47.67 -11.44 21.96
CA CYS A 754 46.45 -11.20 21.20
C CYS A 754 46.49 -11.93 19.84
N PRO A 755 45.33 -12.35 19.30
CA PRO A 755 45.20 -12.88 17.95
C PRO A 755 45.86 -11.98 16.90
N ASP A 756 46.34 -12.58 15.80
CA ASP A 756 47.01 -11.84 14.73
C ASP A 756 46.11 -10.71 14.20
N GLY A 757 46.53 -9.46 14.40
CA GLY A 757 45.80 -8.27 13.97
C GLY A 757 45.26 -7.39 15.10
N GLU A 758 45.29 -7.84 16.35
CA GLU A 758 44.79 -7.09 17.52
C GLU A 758 45.93 -6.62 18.45
N THR A 759 45.70 -5.54 19.20
CA THR A 759 46.64 -4.99 20.18
C THR A 759 46.02 -4.99 21.58
N CYS A 760 46.80 -5.40 22.58
CA CYS A 760 46.39 -5.37 23.98
C CYS A 760 46.36 -3.93 24.49
N VAL A 761 45.17 -3.42 24.84
CA VAL A 761 44.97 -2.12 25.50
C VAL A 761 44.18 -2.38 26.78
N ASP A 762 44.74 -1.99 27.93
CA ASP A 762 44.15 -2.14 29.27
C ASP A 762 43.65 -3.54 29.68
N GLY A 763 44.10 -4.59 29.00
CA GLY A 763 43.76 -5.97 29.31
C GLY A 763 42.83 -6.62 28.29
N ASP A 764 42.40 -5.88 27.26
CA ASP A 764 41.58 -6.36 26.15
C ASP A 764 42.32 -6.32 24.81
N CYS A 765 42.08 -7.33 23.97
CA CYS A 765 42.60 -7.36 22.61
C CYS A 765 41.64 -6.58 21.69
N VAL A 766 42.10 -5.46 21.16
CA VAL A 766 41.30 -4.61 20.27
C VAL A 766 41.91 -4.57 18.88
N LEU A 767 41.06 -4.62 17.84
CA LEU A 767 41.49 -4.40 16.47
C LEU A 767 41.86 -2.92 16.28
N PRO A 768 43.05 -2.59 15.73
CA PRO A 768 43.47 -1.22 15.53
C PRO A 768 42.61 -0.55 14.44
N SER A 769 41.76 0.38 14.85
CA SER A 769 40.86 1.20 14.04
C SER A 769 41.42 2.61 13.86
N CYS A 770 42.49 2.80 13.07
CA CYS A 770 42.79 4.13 12.47
C CYS A 770 43.92 4.05 11.43
N PRO A 771 43.57 4.01 10.13
CA PRO A 771 44.19 4.97 9.20
C PRO A 771 43.22 5.85 8.40
N ASP A 772 41.89 5.67 8.46
CA ASP A 772 40.93 6.46 7.66
C ASP A 772 39.58 6.77 8.35
N VAL A 773 39.42 6.45 9.64
CA VAL A 773 38.21 6.76 10.43
C VAL A 773 38.49 7.94 11.35
N PRO A 774 37.76 9.07 11.24
CA PRO A 774 37.93 10.20 12.15
C PRO A 774 37.49 9.80 13.57
N CYS A 775 38.37 10.00 14.55
CA CYS A 775 38.02 9.88 15.97
C CYS A 775 36.99 10.95 16.37
N GLY A 776 36.23 10.70 17.44
CA GLY A 776 35.27 11.67 17.97
C GLY A 776 35.94 13.00 18.34
N VAL A 777 35.12 14.06 18.50
CA VAL A 777 35.60 15.45 18.68
C VAL A 777 36.51 15.70 19.89
N ASP A 778 36.64 14.74 20.81
CA ASP A 778 37.49 14.79 22.01
C ASP A 778 38.47 13.60 22.13
N GLU A 779 38.76 12.90 21.01
CA GLU A 779 39.65 11.75 20.97
C GLU A 779 40.79 11.95 19.96
N GLU A 780 41.99 11.43 20.27
CA GLU A 780 43.11 11.35 19.34
C GLU A 780 43.51 9.91 19.06
N CYS A 781 43.93 9.61 17.83
CA CYS A 781 44.43 8.29 17.50
C CYS A 781 45.84 8.08 18.10
N GLN A 782 45.94 7.22 19.11
CA GLN A 782 47.22 6.69 19.59
C GLN A 782 47.34 5.21 19.28
N ALA A 783 48.41 4.83 18.58
CA ALA A 783 48.74 3.44 18.25
C ALA A 783 47.60 2.66 17.54
N GLY A 784 46.74 3.35 16.79
CA GLY A 784 45.64 2.74 16.05
C GLY A 784 44.33 2.64 16.83
N VAL A 785 44.16 3.33 17.96
CA VAL A 785 42.92 3.38 18.74
C VAL A 785 42.61 4.83 19.08
N CYS A 786 41.35 5.26 18.97
CA CYS A 786 40.91 6.58 19.42
C CYS A 786 40.87 6.61 20.95
N VAL A 787 41.67 7.49 21.57
CA VAL A 787 41.74 7.65 23.03
C VAL A 787 41.38 9.10 23.39
N PRO A 788 40.68 9.35 24.51
CA PRO A 788 40.36 10.70 24.94
C PRO A 788 41.60 11.59 25.07
N VAL A 789 41.53 12.83 24.59
CA VAL A 789 42.64 13.78 24.70
C VAL A 789 42.77 14.22 26.17
N ASP A 790 43.81 13.75 26.86
CA ASP A 790 44.07 14.08 28.27
C ASP A 790 44.42 15.58 28.43
N ASP A 791 43.42 16.39 28.80
CA ASP A 791 43.56 17.84 29.00
C ASP A 791 44.18 18.19 30.37
N SER A 792 45.38 17.67 30.61
CA SER A 792 46.13 17.86 31.86
C SER A 792 47.45 18.61 31.67
N THR A 793 47.42 19.74 30.97
CA THR A 793 48.42 20.81 31.18
C THR A 793 47.80 22.19 31.29
N GLY A 794 47.12 22.43 32.41
CA GLY A 794 46.79 23.77 32.86
C GLY A 794 48.02 24.67 32.92
N THR A 795 48.01 25.77 32.17
CA THR A 795 48.85 26.93 32.44
C THR A 795 47.96 28.17 32.55
N SER A 796 47.92 28.72 33.76
CA SER A 796 47.16 29.88 34.20
C SER A 796 47.64 31.20 33.59
N THR A 797 46.75 32.16 33.29
CA THR A 797 46.48 33.39 34.08
C THR A 797 45.84 34.53 33.26
N SER A 798 44.80 35.12 33.88
CA SER A 798 44.44 36.55 34.03
C SER A 798 43.92 37.39 32.85
N ASP A 799 42.63 37.71 32.96
CA ASP A 799 41.99 39.03 33.00
C ASP A 799 42.36 40.13 31.98
N GLY A 800 41.34 40.60 31.24
CA GLY A 800 41.25 41.97 30.76
C GLY A 800 40.41 42.20 29.49
N GLU A 801 39.11 42.51 29.65
CA GLU A 801 38.39 43.45 28.76
C GLU A 801 39.10 44.83 28.74
N PRO A 802 38.87 45.78 27.79
CA PRO A 802 37.71 45.93 26.88
C PRO A 802 38.00 46.46 25.44
N GLU A 803 36.92 46.54 24.65
CA GLU A 803 36.52 47.54 23.62
C GLU A 803 37.47 48.11 22.54
N THR A 804 36.98 48.00 21.30
CA THR A 804 36.95 48.95 20.17
C THR A 804 38.21 49.72 19.75
N THR A 805 38.60 49.64 18.47
CA THR A 805 38.52 50.76 17.50
C THR A 805 39.10 50.40 16.14
N THR A 806 38.43 50.97 15.14
CA THR A 806 38.69 51.07 13.70
C THR A 806 40.02 51.73 13.33
N THR A 807 40.63 51.26 12.24
CA THR A 807 41.33 51.97 11.12
C THR A 807 42.11 50.88 10.37
N GLY A 808 41.87 50.59 9.09
CA GLY A 808 41.99 51.50 7.94
C GLY A 808 43.40 51.35 7.37
N ASP A 809 43.54 50.66 6.22
CA ASP A 809 44.43 50.98 5.10
C ASP A 809 44.72 49.73 4.22
N GLU A 810 44.06 49.67 3.06
CA GLU A 810 44.64 49.21 1.79
C GLU A 810 45.91 50.03 1.45
N PRO A 811 46.84 49.65 0.53
CA PRO A 811 46.59 48.91 -0.72
C PRO A 811 47.74 48.00 -1.27
N THR A 812 47.42 47.24 -2.35
CA THR A 812 48.28 46.90 -3.53
C THR A 812 49.59 46.12 -3.28
N THR A 813 50.13 45.20 -4.09
CA THR A 813 50.12 44.95 -5.55
C THR A 813 50.98 43.72 -5.83
N GLU A 814 50.80 43.14 -7.02
CA GLU A 814 51.82 42.46 -7.87
C GLU A 814 52.19 40.99 -7.62
N GLY A 815 51.98 40.18 -8.68
CA GLY A 815 52.58 38.86 -8.92
C GLY A 815 54.09 38.93 -9.21
N PRO A 816 54.75 37.80 -9.57
CA PRO A 816 54.74 37.28 -10.96
C PRO A 816 54.51 35.74 -11.02
N GLU A 817 54.04 35.15 -12.13
CA GLU A 817 54.83 34.60 -13.27
C GLU A 817 56.10 33.83 -12.80
N GLU A 818 56.48 32.62 -13.24
CA GLU A 818 56.19 31.86 -14.46
C GLU A 818 56.87 30.46 -14.36
N THR A 819 56.51 29.56 -15.29
CA THR A 819 57.35 28.53 -15.97
C THR A 819 57.59 27.13 -15.39
N GLY A 820 57.30 26.12 -16.24
CA GLY A 820 57.94 24.80 -16.29
C GLY A 820 57.07 23.66 -16.86
N THR A 821 56.70 23.64 -18.15
CA THR A 821 57.17 22.69 -19.21
C THR A 821 57.60 21.28 -18.72
N ASP A 822 56.87 20.19 -18.99
CA ASP A 822 56.74 19.39 -20.24
C ASP A 822 57.77 18.23 -20.37
N THR A 823 57.36 17.17 -21.09
CA THR A 823 57.98 15.85 -21.42
C THR A 823 57.74 14.73 -20.40
N GLY A 824 57.34 13.49 -20.74
CA GLY A 824 57.02 12.78 -21.99
C GLY A 824 56.66 11.33 -21.61
N ALA A 825 55.54 10.78 -22.07
CA ALA A 825 55.40 9.87 -23.22
C ALA A 825 56.16 8.51 -23.15
N ASP A 826 55.33 7.46 -23.02
CA ASP A 826 55.27 6.27 -23.90
C ASP A 826 56.19 5.05 -23.65
N THR A 827 55.60 3.87 -23.35
CA THR A 827 55.47 2.70 -24.27
C THR A 827 55.25 1.33 -23.58
N THR A 828 54.17 0.66 -24.00
CA THR A 828 54.02 -0.77 -24.41
C THR A 828 54.02 -1.97 -23.44
N GLY A 829 52.99 -2.83 -23.62
CA GLY A 829 52.92 -4.28 -23.33
C GLY A 829 51.46 -4.77 -23.20
N VAL A 830 50.74 -5.21 -24.25
CA VAL A 830 50.70 -6.54 -24.94
C VAL A 830 50.11 -7.70 -24.09
N GLU A 831 48.79 -7.97 -24.31
CA GLU A 831 47.98 -9.22 -24.49
C GLU A 831 48.19 -10.51 -23.63
N PRO A 832 47.25 -11.51 -23.60
CA PRO A 832 46.00 -11.75 -24.39
C PRO A 832 44.74 -12.03 -23.50
N GLY A 833 43.48 -12.19 -23.93
CA GLY A 833 42.83 -12.58 -25.18
C GLY A 833 41.90 -13.78 -24.91
N CYS A 834 40.57 -13.59 -24.97
CA CYS A 834 39.57 -14.68 -25.02
C CYS A 834 38.50 -14.34 -26.07
N ASP A 835 38.55 -15.07 -27.17
CA ASP A 835 37.59 -15.09 -28.27
C ASP A 835 36.36 -15.97 -27.92
N CYS A 836 35.17 -15.52 -28.32
CA CYS A 836 34.07 -16.38 -28.74
C CYS A 836 33.44 -15.80 -30.01
N ALA A 837 33.77 -16.41 -31.14
CA ALA A 837 33.21 -16.09 -32.45
C ALA A 837 32.04 -17.02 -32.79
N ALA A 838 30.89 -16.46 -33.15
CA ALA A 838 29.82 -17.15 -33.87
C ALA A 838 29.98 -16.91 -35.38
N THR A 839 29.87 -17.98 -36.18
CA THR A 839 29.98 -17.93 -37.65
C THR A 839 28.58 -17.96 -38.29
N PRO A 840 28.33 -17.21 -39.38
CA PRO A 840 27.05 -17.25 -40.10
C PRO A 840 27.06 -18.29 -41.24
N GLY A 841 25.98 -19.07 -41.36
CA GLY A 841 25.76 -20.04 -42.44
C GLY A 841 24.55 -19.69 -43.29
N GLN A 842 24.78 -19.46 -44.59
CA GLN A 842 23.78 -19.20 -45.64
C GLN A 842 22.95 -20.45 -45.99
N GLY A 843 21.68 -20.26 -46.41
CA GLY A 843 20.61 -21.25 -46.72
C GLY A 843 20.81 -22.17 -47.94
N PRO A 844 19.81 -22.49 -48.80
CA PRO A 844 18.36 -22.17 -48.84
C PRO A 844 17.43 -23.40 -49.03
N GLY A 845 16.10 -23.25 -48.88
CA GLY A 845 15.12 -24.32 -49.15
C GLY A 845 13.67 -23.85 -49.30
N THR A 846 13.21 -23.83 -50.55
CA THR A 846 11.85 -23.59 -51.07
C THR A 846 10.77 -24.61 -50.67
N LEU A 847 9.49 -24.21 -50.89
CA LEU A 847 8.19 -24.94 -50.88
C LEU A 847 7.43 -24.90 -49.55
N GLY A 848 6.14 -24.56 -49.46
CA GLY A 848 5.12 -24.26 -50.47
C GLY A 848 3.79 -23.95 -49.76
N ALA A 849 2.91 -23.22 -50.45
CA ALA A 849 1.55 -22.90 -50.03
C ALA A 849 0.70 -24.15 -49.76
N LEU A 850 -0.22 -24.08 -48.79
CA LEU A 850 -1.61 -24.53 -48.95
C LEU A 850 -2.51 -24.06 -47.80
N LEU A 851 -3.70 -23.63 -48.21
CA LEU A 851 -4.89 -23.32 -47.45
C LEU A 851 -5.30 -24.42 -46.47
N GLY A 852 -5.89 -23.99 -45.36
CA GLY A 852 -6.64 -24.79 -44.39
C GLY A 852 -7.15 -23.86 -43.31
#